data_AF-A0A559MHD2-F1
#
_entry.id   AF-A0A559MHD2-F1
#
_cell.length_a   1.000
_cell.length_b   1.000
_cell.length_c   1.000
_cell.angle_alpha   90.00
_cell.angle_beta   90.00
_cell.angle_gamma   90.00
#
_symmetry.space_group_name_H-M   'P 1'
#
loop_
_entity.id
_entity.type
_entity.pdbx_description
1 polymer ?
#
loop_
_entity_poly.entity_id
_entity_poly.type
_entity_poly.pdbx_seq_one_letter_code
_entity_poly.pdbx_strand_id
1 'polypeptide(L)'
;MRRLDSKWLTLRASLRDILIEEHYQAYTALNFSSMDEQSPQLITLLGQQVKTMVIKKLRFGPRTQEASPGEVHLRSDTNSKSHEHPRIFADCKLHNSSSIPQEVSDQVPSNIINRPLTWHQSGSQTVNPPVLAHMLYAKLIAPFSTVICFFSEDFGGLTAVAKVLALWLLSFSNRPSNLPAITHPRVLILTRNKGKSGFDEQSATKRFMLHIRKESEKQMGMLTGKAKLRKAKLNQLLSTQFGARHFKALFHMACNHFCSKIVSPFSFIRASQIPSPIPLELPFHLMAFMKQIDRAQIMNFAVPVITSALMFKSYPQGMHPFHPSLVFQQFYYQVYIGLDPFRRNLDGSAASSPPQLANAIEAAFCQYTFQAINGRRDAVSIHKEVLAKFKPLWKPFYSNTTCLVCLARRPEHALTCHHSLCSPCMIDFGQSPDSEPWNYWIEQCPLCEEGNQTSFQHKPNTAGVRAIIAEGGGVRGIVPLTFLKELQRVIGLPMSIQEHFDVAFGSSSGALSVLGLFINRWSVDECIARFKELSSLAFRKKKFFDLPLIPSNAIRGFLETILAIATDSKYSSTGINTALQAAFGEAGPFFGSSSGGTKVAIVATTTDDSTTCVFANYNGPENRSKDCGYKLIRPNNIDKELLVWQAARASTAAPGYFKSFQGYQDGGLGGHNNPINLALWEQDAIWDRQQKQPDIVLSLGTGFRRVPDAENEKENNLTFVQALCGPRLFRSFLNMFVGEKRWQELQNTLLPHTKERYHRMNIEFFGDEPSLDDIPVMPSLEQQTNSQARSSDHIQKCADNLLASLFYIELNGVPMFDGISFVCNGKIFCRIGSSHQALRVLVGRLREYQARFYLGFNQSILCVDEGLYEGIGRGAPFCRSVVFKVLSLQDAVDIKIDGITKRARSISNCPYRAETLVKDQGLDCVFGRRASRKRKPADIDHTIKRVKFG
;
A
#
# COMPACT_ATOMS: atom_id res chain seq x y z
N MET A 1 26.06 -1.88 34.82
CA MET A 1 25.29 -0.98 33.93
C MET A 1 26.12 -0.72 32.68
N ARG A 2 25.69 -1.20 31.50
CA ARG A 2 26.38 -0.88 30.23
C ARG A 2 26.31 0.63 29.98
N ARG A 3 27.44 1.26 29.62
CA ARG A 3 27.51 2.68 29.26
C ARG A 3 26.66 2.90 28.00
N LEU A 4 25.68 3.79 28.05
CA LEU A 4 24.88 4.17 26.88
C LEU A 4 25.75 5.01 25.95
N ASP A 5 25.91 4.60 24.70
CA ASP A 5 26.58 5.40 23.68
C ASP A 5 25.68 6.60 23.31
N SER A 6 26.23 7.81 23.47
CA SER A 6 25.53 9.06 23.17
C SER A 6 25.89 9.63 21.79
N LYS A 7 26.77 8.96 21.05
CA LYS A 7 27.13 9.33 19.68
C LYS A 7 25.88 9.31 18.82
N TRP A 8 25.62 10.41 18.13
CA TRP A 8 24.42 10.61 17.31
C TRP A 8 24.77 10.71 15.83
N LEU A 9 25.75 11.57 15.49
CA LEU A 9 26.20 11.76 14.11
C LEU A 9 27.72 11.77 14.03
N THR A 10 28.25 11.12 13.00
CA THR A 10 29.67 11.16 12.65
C THR A 10 29.85 11.37 11.15
N LEU A 11 30.94 12.03 10.76
CA LEU A 11 31.38 12.15 9.37
C LEU A 11 32.47 11.12 9.12
N ARG A 12 32.34 10.35 8.05
CA ARG A 12 33.34 9.36 7.60
C ARG A 12 33.66 9.53 6.12
N ALA A 13 34.87 9.11 5.75
CA ALA A 13 35.29 8.97 4.37
C ALA A 13 35.38 7.48 4.04
N SER A 14 34.66 7.07 3.00
CA SER A 14 34.86 5.78 2.32
C SER A 14 35.84 5.95 1.16
N LEU A 15 36.23 4.86 0.51
CA LEU A 15 37.13 4.87 -0.66
C LEU A 15 36.62 5.74 -1.82
N ARG A 16 35.30 5.97 -1.92
CA ARG A 16 34.67 6.73 -3.01
C ARG A 16 33.90 7.96 -2.55
N ASP A 17 33.28 7.91 -1.36
CA ASP A 17 32.32 8.91 -0.91
C ASP A 17 32.57 9.39 0.52
N ILE A 18 32.16 10.62 0.82
CA ILE A 18 31.97 11.08 2.20
C ILE A 18 30.57 10.67 2.63
N LEU A 19 30.42 10.15 3.85
CA LEU A 19 29.14 9.70 4.40
C LEU A 19 28.88 10.26 5.81
N ILE A 20 27.59 10.32 6.16
CA ILE A 20 27.13 10.55 7.53
C ILE A 20 26.72 9.21 8.11
N GLU A 21 27.25 8.88 9.29
CA GLU A 21 26.74 7.76 10.09
C GLU A 21 25.72 8.32 11.11
N GLU A 22 24.50 7.81 11.08
CA GLU A 22 23.48 8.08 12.10
C GLU A 22 23.44 6.91 13.09
N HIS A 23 23.66 7.20 14.36
CA HIS A 23 23.74 6.21 15.43
C HIS A 23 22.41 6.13 16.18
N TYR A 24 21.69 5.02 16.02
CA TYR A 24 20.31 4.91 16.53
C TYR A 24 20.24 4.84 18.06
N GLN A 25 21.31 4.41 18.73
CA GLN A 25 21.37 4.30 20.20
C GLN A 25 21.24 5.67 20.89
N ALA A 26 21.71 6.75 20.27
CA ALA A 26 21.58 8.10 20.80
C ALA A 26 20.12 8.54 21.01
N TYR A 27 19.17 8.00 20.24
CA TYR A 27 17.75 8.32 20.41
C TYR A 27 17.15 7.83 21.73
N THR A 28 17.86 7.01 22.51
CA THR A 28 17.49 6.72 23.90
C THR A 28 17.44 7.98 24.78
N ALA A 29 18.13 9.06 24.38
CA ALA A 29 18.01 10.39 24.99
C ALA A 29 16.60 10.99 24.85
N LEU A 30 15.79 10.51 23.90
CA LEU A 30 14.41 10.92 23.67
C LEU A 30 13.38 10.03 24.37
N ASN A 31 13.81 9.00 25.11
CA ASN A 31 12.89 8.13 25.85
C ASN A 31 12.35 8.86 27.09
N PHE A 32 11.25 9.57 26.90
CA PHE A 32 10.52 10.30 27.96
C PHE A 32 9.28 9.53 28.43
N SER A 33 8.63 10.03 29.47
CA SER A 33 7.41 9.44 30.05
C SER A 33 6.25 9.35 29.07
N SER A 34 6.09 10.35 28.20
CA SER A 34 5.07 10.40 27.14
C SER A 34 5.71 10.92 25.85
N MET A 35 5.88 10.02 24.88
CA MET A 35 6.61 10.30 23.63
C MET A 35 5.85 11.22 22.66
N ASP A 36 4.53 11.34 22.83
CA ASP A 36 3.64 12.12 21.97
C ASP A 36 3.22 13.45 22.59
N GLU A 37 3.08 13.51 23.92
CA GLU A 37 2.65 14.72 24.64
C GLU A 37 3.83 15.64 24.99
N GLN A 38 5.00 15.06 25.27
CA GLN A 38 6.18 15.86 25.60
C GLN A 38 6.90 16.31 24.32
N SER A 39 7.23 17.59 24.27
CA SER A 39 7.83 18.22 23.11
C SER A 39 9.25 18.70 23.41
N PRO A 40 10.30 17.91 23.09
CA PRO A 40 11.66 18.22 23.47
C PRO A 40 12.20 19.50 22.82
N GLN A 41 13.02 20.23 23.58
CA GLN A 41 13.77 21.38 23.12
C GLN A 41 15.22 20.99 22.87
N LEU A 42 15.65 21.05 21.60
CA LEU A 42 17.05 20.83 21.23
C LEU A 42 17.86 22.12 21.38
N ILE A 43 18.85 22.07 22.28
CA ILE A 43 19.85 23.12 22.47
C ILE A 43 21.17 22.65 21.84
N THR A 44 21.60 23.37 20.80
CA THR A 44 22.82 23.03 20.06
C THR A 44 24.02 23.80 20.60
N LEU A 45 25.07 23.09 21.01
CA LEU A 45 26.25 23.67 21.66
C LEU A 45 27.48 23.59 20.74
N LEU A 46 27.88 24.73 20.18
CA LEU A 46 29.02 24.88 19.28
C LEU A 46 30.22 25.49 20.02
N GLY A 47 31.31 24.74 20.08
CA GLY A 47 32.56 25.16 20.71
C GLY A 47 33.49 23.97 20.93
N GLN A 48 34.54 24.18 21.71
CA GLN A 48 35.63 23.24 21.95
C GLN A 48 35.90 23.09 23.45
N GLN A 49 36.93 23.76 23.98
CA GLN A 49 37.42 23.55 25.34
C GLN A 49 36.54 24.25 26.38
N VAL A 50 36.19 25.52 26.15
CA VAL A 50 35.34 26.32 27.05
C VAL A 50 33.95 25.71 27.15
N LYS A 51 33.35 25.32 26.01
CA LYS A 51 32.10 24.55 26.00
C LYS A 51 32.20 23.30 26.88
N THR A 52 33.25 22.49 26.69
CA THR A 52 33.41 21.22 27.42
C THR A 52 33.51 21.46 28.93
N MET A 53 34.25 22.50 29.36
CA MET A 53 34.32 22.90 30.76
C MET A 53 32.96 23.32 31.33
N VAL A 54 32.17 24.09 30.57
CA VAL A 54 30.85 24.56 30.99
C VAL A 54 29.86 23.39 31.08
N ILE A 55 29.83 22.49 30.10
CA ILE A 55 28.99 21.28 30.12
C ILE A 55 29.29 20.42 31.36
N LYS A 56 30.58 20.23 31.71
CA LYS A 56 31.00 19.49 32.91
C LYS A 56 30.50 20.13 34.20
N LYS A 57 30.56 21.46 34.31
CA LYS A 57 30.08 22.20 35.50
C LYS A 57 28.57 22.16 35.65
N LEU A 58 27.83 22.23 34.55
CA LEU A 58 26.37 22.27 34.55
C LEU A 58 25.70 20.89 34.72
N ARG A 59 26.50 19.80 34.79
CA ARG A 59 26.04 18.42 35.07
C ARG A 59 24.91 17.93 34.14
N PHE A 60 25.03 18.19 32.83
CA PHE A 60 24.05 17.71 31.86
C PHE A 60 24.17 16.19 31.62
N GLY A 61 23.38 15.40 32.35
CA GLY A 61 23.25 13.94 32.18
C GLY A 61 24.32 13.10 32.90
N PRO A 62 24.28 11.75 32.76
CA PRO A 62 25.23 10.83 33.39
C PRO A 62 26.68 11.10 32.96
N ARG A 63 27.67 10.73 33.78
CA ARG A 63 29.11 10.74 33.43
C ARG A 63 29.33 9.94 32.14
N THR A 64 29.37 10.63 31.01
CA THR A 64 29.48 10.06 29.67
C THR A 64 30.76 10.56 29.01
N GLN A 65 31.26 9.78 28.05
CA GLN A 65 32.52 10.04 27.34
C GLN A 65 32.51 11.45 26.73
N GLU A 66 33.65 12.13 26.77
CA GLU A 66 33.78 13.42 26.09
C GLU A 66 33.58 13.21 24.60
N ALA A 67 32.85 14.12 23.95
CA ALA A 67 32.71 14.08 22.50
C ALA A 67 34.10 14.18 21.87
N SER A 68 34.43 13.22 21.00
CA SER A 68 35.70 13.25 20.27
C SER A 68 35.62 14.31 19.15
N PRO A 69 36.76 14.85 18.69
CA PRO A 69 36.78 15.65 17.46
C PRO A 69 36.14 14.85 16.31
N GLY A 70 35.25 15.47 15.54
CA GLY A 70 34.55 14.77 14.44
C GLY A 70 33.25 14.06 14.81
N GLU A 71 32.70 14.26 16.02
CA GLU A 71 31.44 13.63 16.45
C GLU A 71 30.40 14.66 16.95
N VAL A 72 29.12 14.29 16.88
CA VAL A 72 28.00 14.97 17.56
C VAL A 72 27.36 13.99 18.53
N HIS A 73 27.20 14.41 19.77
CA HIS A 73 26.55 13.61 20.81
C HIS A 73 25.18 14.19 21.18
N LEU A 74 24.17 13.32 21.30
CA LEU A 74 22.84 13.69 21.78
C LEU A 74 22.72 13.33 23.27
N ARG A 75 22.46 14.33 24.11
CA ARG A 75 22.39 14.18 25.58
C ARG A 75 21.03 14.63 26.09
N SER A 76 20.53 13.98 27.13
CA SER A 76 19.27 14.34 27.79
C SER A 76 19.54 15.01 29.14
N ASP A 77 18.84 16.11 29.43
CA ASP A 77 18.76 16.68 30.77
C ASP A 77 17.85 15.81 31.65
N THR A 78 18.45 15.03 32.54
CA THR A 78 17.72 14.11 33.43
C THR A 78 16.68 14.83 34.28
N ASN A 79 16.90 16.10 34.61
CA ASN A 79 16.02 16.86 35.50
C ASN A 79 14.77 17.38 34.78
N SER A 80 14.76 17.45 33.45
CA SER A 80 13.59 17.90 32.67
C SER A 80 12.88 16.76 31.94
N LYS A 81 13.26 15.50 32.17
CA LYS A 81 12.63 14.32 31.51
C LYS A 81 11.12 14.20 31.74
N SER A 82 10.61 14.68 32.87
CA SER A 82 9.18 14.66 33.21
C SER A 82 8.47 15.98 32.89
N HIS A 83 9.18 17.01 32.42
CA HIS A 83 8.58 18.30 32.07
C HIS A 83 7.83 18.21 30.73
N GLU A 84 6.89 19.12 30.48
CA GLU A 84 6.19 19.24 29.19
C GLU A 84 7.17 19.46 28.03
N HIS A 85 8.25 20.21 28.29
CA HIS A 85 9.32 20.51 27.34
C HIS A 85 10.68 20.02 27.84
N PRO A 86 11.00 18.71 27.70
CA PRO A 86 12.29 18.17 28.10
C PRO A 86 13.43 18.81 27.32
N ARG A 87 14.57 19.05 27.97
CA ARG A 87 15.75 19.63 27.31
C ARG A 87 16.69 18.53 26.86
N ILE A 88 17.11 18.63 25.61
CA ILE A 88 18.15 17.77 25.02
C ILE A 88 19.24 18.64 24.41
N PHE A 89 20.48 18.15 24.44
CA PHE A 89 21.65 18.89 23.99
C PHE A 89 22.33 18.16 22.84
N ALA A 90 22.57 18.87 21.73
CA ALA A 90 23.52 18.45 20.71
C ALA A 90 24.89 19.03 21.04
N ASP A 91 25.79 18.17 21.54
CA ASP A 91 27.18 18.52 21.79
C ASP A 91 28.00 18.33 20.51
N CYS A 92 28.24 19.44 19.80
CA CYS A 92 28.77 19.44 18.44
C CYS A 92 30.27 19.79 18.40
N LYS A 93 31.13 18.86 17.93
CA LYS A 93 32.58 19.08 17.76
C LYS A 93 33.11 18.77 16.35
N LEU A 94 32.24 18.59 15.36
CA LEU A 94 32.63 18.32 13.95
C LEU A 94 33.52 19.42 13.34
N HIS A 95 33.38 20.68 13.74
CA HIS A 95 34.13 21.80 13.15
C HIS A 95 35.61 21.84 13.60
N ASN A 96 35.97 21.03 14.59
CA ASN A 96 37.33 20.95 15.13
C ASN A 96 38.19 19.90 14.44
N SER A 97 37.64 19.13 13.48
CA SER A 97 38.38 18.09 12.78
C SER A 97 39.07 18.67 11.55
N SER A 98 40.39 18.48 11.43
CA SER A 98 41.17 18.88 10.26
C SER A 98 41.08 17.87 9.10
N SER A 99 40.68 16.64 9.38
CA SER A 99 40.45 15.56 8.41
C SER A 99 39.17 14.78 8.72
N ILE A 100 38.64 14.06 7.73
CA ILE A 100 37.51 13.15 7.92
C ILE A 100 38.08 11.73 8.11
N PRO A 101 37.79 11.05 9.24
CA PRO A 101 38.29 9.70 9.48
C PRO A 101 37.84 8.71 8.40
N GLN A 102 38.75 7.83 7.96
CA GLN A 102 38.41 6.72 7.05
C GLN A 102 37.60 5.63 7.77
N GLU A 103 36.75 4.94 7.01
CA GLU A 103 36.01 3.75 7.45
C GLU A 103 36.99 2.58 7.66
N VAL A 104 36.94 1.92 8.83
CA VAL A 104 37.91 0.87 9.22
C VAL A 104 37.28 -0.53 9.19
N SER A 105 35.98 -0.67 8.91
CA SER A 105 35.28 -1.96 9.01
C SER A 105 34.35 -2.23 7.82
N ASP A 106 34.48 -3.42 7.22
CA ASP A 106 33.59 -3.92 6.18
C ASP A 106 32.20 -4.33 6.70
N GLN A 107 32.00 -4.39 8.03
CA GLN A 107 30.73 -4.75 8.67
C GLN A 107 30.24 -3.60 9.55
N VAL A 108 29.36 -2.76 8.99
CA VAL A 108 28.68 -1.69 9.72
C VAL A 108 27.73 -2.33 10.76
N PRO A 109 27.86 -2.01 12.06
CA PRO A 109 26.92 -2.47 13.08
C PRO A 109 25.47 -2.12 12.74
N SER A 110 24.52 -3.01 13.01
CA SER A 110 23.11 -2.84 12.61
C SER A 110 22.39 -1.64 13.28
N ASN A 111 23.00 -1.03 14.29
CA ASN A 111 22.51 0.20 14.94
C ASN A 111 23.03 1.50 14.32
N ILE A 112 23.82 1.42 13.25
CA ILE A 112 24.41 2.55 12.54
C ILE A 112 23.86 2.55 11.11
N ILE A 113 23.41 3.71 10.64
CA ILE A 113 22.94 3.89 9.27
C ILE A 113 23.91 4.82 8.53
N ASN A 114 24.64 4.26 7.58
CA ASN A 114 25.56 5.00 6.73
C ASN A 114 24.81 5.63 5.56
N ARG A 115 25.05 6.93 5.32
CA ARG A 115 24.42 7.69 4.24
C ARG A 115 25.46 8.44 3.42
N PRO A 116 25.75 7.99 2.19
CA PRO A 116 26.67 8.71 1.31
C PRO A 116 26.09 10.08 0.93
N LEU A 117 26.96 11.08 0.84
CA LEU A 117 26.61 12.41 0.36
C LEU A 117 26.56 12.37 -1.18
N THR A 118 25.41 12.06 -1.76
CA THR A 118 25.30 11.81 -3.22
C THR A 118 25.49 13.06 -4.07
N TRP A 119 25.37 14.25 -3.47
CA TRP A 119 25.66 15.52 -4.14
C TRP A 119 27.17 15.86 -4.15
N HIS A 120 28.00 15.04 -3.49
CA HIS A 120 29.45 15.16 -3.48
C HIS A 120 30.07 14.12 -4.43
N GLN A 121 30.48 14.53 -5.63
CA GLN A 121 31.10 13.64 -6.61
C GLN A 121 32.58 13.37 -6.31
N SER A 122 33.01 12.11 -6.36
CA SER A 122 34.42 11.72 -6.32
C SER A 122 35.16 12.33 -7.52
N GLY A 123 36.02 13.33 -7.27
CA GLY A 123 36.84 13.99 -8.30
C GLY A 123 36.74 15.52 -8.35
N SER A 124 35.78 16.14 -7.64
CA SER A 124 35.74 17.60 -7.44
C SER A 124 36.42 17.99 -6.12
N GLN A 125 36.92 19.23 -6.03
CA GLN A 125 37.72 19.80 -4.94
C GLN A 125 37.46 19.20 -3.55
N THR A 126 38.52 18.78 -2.86
CA THR A 126 38.49 18.30 -1.47
C THR A 126 37.60 19.18 -0.60
N VAL A 127 36.45 18.66 -0.15
CA VAL A 127 35.56 19.44 0.72
C VAL A 127 36.25 19.68 2.06
N ASN A 128 36.44 20.96 2.37
CA ASN A 128 36.99 21.44 3.62
C ASN A 128 36.11 20.92 4.80
N PRO A 129 36.63 20.04 5.68
CA PRO A 129 35.80 19.38 6.70
C PRO A 129 35.09 20.35 7.67
N PRO A 130 35.73 21.44 8.15
CA PRO A 130 35.03 22.52 8.85
C PRO A 130 33.83 23.12 8.09
N VAL A 131 33.94 23.33 6.78
CA VAL A 131 32.82 23.86 5.96
C VAL A 131 31.67 22.87 5.91
N LEU A 132 31.96 21.58 5.71
CA LEU A 132 30.95 20.52 5.75
C LEU A 132 30.28 20.41 7.12
N ALA A 133 31.04 20.50 8.20
CA ALA A 133 30.51 20.53 9.56
C ALA A 133 29.54 21.69 9.78
N HIS A 134 29.91 22.90 9.33
CA HIS A 134 29.04 24.07 9.40
C HIS A 134 27.80 23.95 8.52
N MET A 135 27.90 23.29 7.37
CA MET A 135 26.77 22.97 6.52
C MET A 135 25.79 22.01 7.22
N LEU A 136 26.31 20.97 7.89
CA LEU A 136 25.53 20.04 8.71
C LEU A 136 24.83 20.78 9.86
N TYR A 137 25.53 21.67 10.57
CA TYR A 137 24.90 22.47 11.63
C TYR A 137 23.80 23.37 11.10
N ALA A 138 24.05 24.11 10.01
CA ALA A 138 23.12 25.10 9.49
C ALA A 138 21.89 24.48 8.79
N LYS A 139 22.09 23.38 8.04
CA LYS A 139 21.03 22.78 7.21
C LYS A 139 20.35 21.57 7.82
N LEU A 140 21.01 20.83 8.72
CA LEU A 140 20.44 19.63 9.34
C LEU A 140 20.06 19.83 10.80
N ILE A 141 20.96 20.36 11.65
CA ILE A 141 20.70 20.48 13.10
C ILE A 141 19.90 21.75 13.46
N ALA A 142 20.20 22.88 12.84
CA ALA A 142 19.56 24.16 13.15
C ALA A 142 18.03 24.15 12.96
N PRO A 143 17.43 23.51 11.92
CA PRO A 143 15.98 23.42 11.78
C PRO A 143 15.26 22.71 12.93
N PHE A 144 15.97 21.92 13.72
CA PHE A 144 15.44 21.20 14.88
C PHE A 144 15.78 21.89 16.21
N SER A 145 16.67 22.89 16.18
CA SER A 145 17.16 23.58 17.38
C SER A 145 16.19 24.67 17.80
N THR A 146 15.94 24.79 19.10
CA THR A 146 15.29 25.97 19.67
C THR A 146 16.31 27.08 19.92
N VAL A 147 17.53 26.69 20.33
CA VAL A 147 18.63 27.58 20.63
C VAL A 147 19.94 27.01 20.07
N ILE A 148 20.77 27.88 19.50
CA ILE A 148 22.15 27.57 19.11
C ILE A 148 23.09 28.45 19.94
N CYS A 149 23.95 27.82 20.75
CA CYS A 149 24.92 28.50 21.59
C CYS A 149 26.32 28.43 20.96
N PHE A 150 26.91 29.58 20.67
CA PHE A 150 28.32 29.72 20.29
C PHE A 150 29.15 30.13 21.52
N PHE A 151 30.19 29.37 21.84
CA PHE A 151 31.16 29.74 22.87
C PHE A 151 32.25 30.59 22.23
N SER A 152 32.16 31.92 22.32
CA SER A 152 32.96 32.82 21.46
C SER A 152 34.46 32.61 21.59
N GLU A 153 34.95 32.30 22.80
CA GLU A 153 36.38 32.08 23.05
C GLU A 153 36.91 30.85 22.28
N ASP A 154 36.09 29.81 22.15
CA ASP A 154 36.45 28.60 21.38
C ASP A 154 36.54 28.87 19.87
N PHE A 155 35.99 29.99 19.39
CA PHE A 155 36.08 30.40 17.97
C PHE A 155 37.14 31.47 17.73
N GLY A 156 37.82 32.00 18.77
CA GLY A 156 38.73 33.14 18.63
C GLY A 156 38.05 34.52 18.75
N GLY A 157 36.89 34.57 19.41
CA GLY A 157 36.17 35.80 19.75
C GLY A 157 34.97 36.10 18.85
N LEU A 158 34.31 37.24 19.11
CA LEU A 158 33.07 37.63 18.44
C LEU A 158 33.22 37.75 16.92
N THR A 159 34.35 38.28 16.43
CA THR A 159 34.59 38.43 14.98
C THR A 159 34.59 37.10 14.25
N ALA A 160 35.15 36.05 14.85
CA ALA A 160 35.18 34.73 14.23
C ALA A 160 33.80 34.06 14.22
N VAL A 161 33.01 34.23 15.30
CA VAL A 161 31.60 33.81 15.31
C VAL A 161 30.80 34.54 14.23
N ALA A 162 31.03 35.85 14.05
CA ALA A 162 30.39 36.64 13.00
C ALA A 162 30.73 36.12 11.59
N LYS A 163 31.98 35.71 11.34
CA LYS A 163 32.39 35.07 10.07
C LYS A 163 31.67 33.75 9.80
N VAL A 164 31.51 32.91 10.82
CA VAL A 164 30.77 31.65 10.70
C VAL A 164 29.30 31.90 10.37
N LEU A 165 28.66 32.85 11.06
CA LEU A 165 27.27 33.19 10.79
C LEU A 165 27.09 33.88 9.42
N ALA A 166 28.05 34.70 8.99
CA ALA A 166 28.07 35.26 7.64
C ALA A 166 28.18 34.15 6.56
N LEU A 167 29.04 33.15 6.79
CA LEU A 167 29.13 31.95 5.93
C LEU A 167 27.77 31.23 5.85
N TRP A 168 27.08 31.08 6.98
CA TRP A 168 25.76 30.46 7.02
C TRP A 168 24.71 31.23 6.22
N LEU A 169 24.80 32.56 6.21
CA LEU A 169 23.88 33.43 5.46
C LEU A 169 24.17 33.45 3.95
N LEU A 170 25.44 33.42 3.56
CA LEU A 170 25.87 33.69 2.19
C LEU A 170 26.15 32.43 1.38
N SER A 171 26.92 31.48 1.92
CA SER A 171 27.33 30.26 1.21
C SER A 171 26.25 29.18 1.23
N PHE A 172 25.27 29.31 2.12
CA PHE A 172 24.11 28.41 2.22
C PHE A 172 22.81 29.15 1.87
N SER A 173 22.85 30.00 0.83
CA SER A 173 21.81 30.97 0.43
C SER A 173 20.37 30.45 0.30
N ASN A 174 20.18 29.13 0.18
CA ASN A 174 18.87 28.50 0.28
C ASN A 174 18.49 28.26 1.74
N ARG A 175 17.30 28.71 2.13
CA ARG A 175 16.76 28.52 3.49
C ARG A 175 16.89 27.04 3.90
N PRO A 176 17.27 26.74 5.15
CA PRO A 176 17.46 25.36 5.57
C PRO A 176 16.12 24.60 5.68
N SER A 177 15.02 25.32 5.91
CA SER A 177 13.66 24.76 5.87
C SER A 177 12.66 25.68 5.17
N ASN A 178 11.50 25.13 4.83
CA ASN A 178 10.37 25.88 4.26
C ASN A 178 9.46 26.52 5.32
N LEU A 179 9.77 26.38 6.61
CA LEU A 179 8.96 26.96 7.68
C LEU A 179 9.15 28.49 7.78
N PRO A 180 8.18 29.23 8.35
CA PRO A 180 8.29 30.68 8.50
C PRO A 180 9.45 31.10 9.41
N ALA A 181 9.98 32.31 9.23
CA ALA A 181 11.17 32.77 9.97
C ALA A 181 11.02 32.79 11.51
N ILE A 182 9.78 32.80 12.02
CA ILE A 182 9.50 32.69 13.46
C ILE A 182 9.94 31.35 14.07
N THR A 183 10.09 30.31 13.23
CA THR A 183 10.51 28.98 13.66
C THR A 183 12.03 28.81 13.70
N HIS A 184 12.79 29.85 13.36
CA HIS A 184 14.25 29.78 13.38
C HIS A 184 14.80 29.75 14.81
N PRO A 185 15.91 29.03 15.06
CA PRO A 185 16.53 28.99 16.38
C PRO A 185 16.99 30.38 16.83
N ARG A 186 16.90 30.65 18.13
CA ARG A 186 17.60 31.78 18.74
C ARG A 186 19.09 31.50 18.79
N VAL A 187 19.92 32.44 18.36
CA VAL A 187 21.38 32.32 18.48
C VAL A 187 21.85 33.04 19.73
N LEU A 188 22.52 32.33 20.63
CA LEU A 188 23.16 32.86 21.83
C LEU A 188 24.68 32.80 21.67
N ILE A 189 25.36 33.89 21.99
CA ILE A 189 26.83 33.96 21.95
C ILE A 189 27.32 34.14 23.38
N LEU A 190 27.91 33.08 23.91
CA LEU A 190 28.41 33.02 25.27
C LEU A 190 29.83 33.56 25.30
N THR A 191 30.02 34.65 26.04
CA THR A 191 31.31 35.31 26.27
C THR A 191 31.65 35.22 27.75
N ARG A 192 32.94 35.22 28.09
CA ARG A 192 33.37 35.22 29.48
C ARG A 192 33.09 36.58 30.12
N ASN A 193 32.39 36.57 31.25
CA ASN A 193 32.10 37.78 31.99
C ASN A 193 33.41 38.39 32.55
N LYS A 194 33.74 39.60 32.11
CA LYS A 194 34.92 40.37 32.56
C LYS A 194 34.62 41.32 33.73
N GLY A 195 33.50 41.17 34.43
CA GLY A 195 33.22 41.86 35.69
C GLY A 195 32.71 43.29 35.58
N LYS A 196 32.16 43.73 34.45
CA LYS A 196 31.48 45.04 34.36
C LYS A 196 30.01 44.89 34.72
N SER A 197 29.56 45.61 35.75
CA SER A 197 28.15 45.73 36.11
C SER A 197 27.38 46.43 34.99
N GLY A 198 26.39 45.74 34.42
CA GLY A 198 25.53 46.23 33.32
C GLY A 198 25.89 45.64 31.96
N PHE A 199 25.45 44.41 31.69
CA PHE A 199 25.44 43.87 30.32
C PHE A 199 24.11 44.26 29.65
N ASP A 200 24.17 45.23 28.73
CA ASP A 200 23.04 45.55 27.86
C ASP A 200 23.04 44.62 26.63
N GLU A 201 22.17 43.61 26.68
CA GLU A 201 21.96 42.65 25.60
C GLU A 201 21.51 43.31 24.29
N GLN A 202 20.68 44.35 24.35
CA GLN A 202 20.14 44.99 23.15
C GLN A 202 21.24 45.75 22.39
N SER A 203 22.04 46.54 23.11
CA SER A 203 23.18 47.25 22.52
C SER A 203 24.28 46.30 22.03
N ALA A 204 24.55 45.21 22.77
CA ALA A 204 25.48 44.17 22.33
C ALA A 204 25.01 43.48 21.05
N THR A 205 23.72 43.13 20.97
CA THR A 205 23.11 42.52 19.78
C THR A 205 23.21 43.44 18.57
N LYS A 206 22.85 44.72 18.71
CA LYS A 206 22.93 45.70 17.61
C LYS A 206 24.35 45.85 17.07
N ARG A 207 25.36 45.91 17.95
CA ARG A 207 26.78 45.94 17.57
C ARG A 207 27.20 44.65 16.86
N PHE A 208 26.77 43.50 17.35
CA PHE A 208 27.11 42.22 16.74
C PHE A 208 26.47 42.05 15.35
N MET A 209 25.23 42.50 15.16
CA MET A 209 24.58 42.50 13.84
C MET A 209 25.33 43.36 12.81
N LEU A 210 25.94 44.49 13.24
CA LEU A 210 26.83 45.28 12.38
C LEU A 210 28.10 44.51 12.02
N HIS A 211 28.67 43.73 12.94
CA HIS A 211 29.80 42.85 12.65
C HIS A 211 29.44 41.77 11.63
N ILE A 212 28.30 41.08 11.78
CA ILE A 212 27.81 40.11 10.79
C ILE A 212 27.68 40.80 9.44
N ARG A 213 27.03 41.97 9.37
CA ARG A 213 26.86 42.71 8.12
C ARG A 213 28.19 43.05 7.47
N LYS A 214 29.18 43.51 8.24
CA LYS A 214 30.52 43.83 7.74
C LYS A 214 31.24 42.58 7.22
N GLU A 215 31.17 41.46 7.93
CA GLU A 215 31.76 40.20 7.47
C GLU A 215 31.02 39.62 6.25
N SER A 216 29.69 39.78 6.19
CA SER A 216 28.89 39.41 5.02
C SER A 216 29.23 40.28 3.81
N GLU A 217 29.37 41.60 3.98
CA GLU A 217 29.78 42.52 2.90
C GLU A 217 31.20 42.22 2.41
N LYS A 218 32.13 41.86 3.31
CA LYS A 218 33.48 41.38 2.95
C LYS A 218 33.44 40.09 2.14
N GLN A 219 32.54 39.16 2.48
CA GLN A 219 32.37 37.90 1.76
C GLN A 219 31.57 38.06 0.45
N MET A 220 30.70 39.08 0.34
CA MET A 220 29.89 39.41 -0.85
C MET A 220 30.60 40.29 -1.89
N GLY A 221 31.93 40.45 -1.82
CA GLY A 221 32.74 41.11 -2.87
C GLY A 221 32.67 40.44 -4.26
N MET A 222 31.90 39.36 -4.41
CA MET A 222 31.44 38.81 -5.69
C MET A 222 29.95 38.43 -5.54
N LEU A 223 29.14 38.88 -6.52
CA LEU A 223 27.69 38.65 -6.74
C LEU A 223 26.72 39.62 -6.05
N THR A 224 26.06 40.41 -6.90
CA THR A 224 25.03 41.41 -6.62
C THR A 224 23.65 40.77 -6.46
N GLY A 225 22.90 41.15 -5.42
CA GLY A 225 21.49 40.80 -5.30
C GLY A 225 20.87 41.17 -3.95
N LYS A 226 20.24 42.34 -3.85
CA LYS A 226 19.54 42.81 -2.64
C LYS A 226 18.23 42.04 -2.42
N ALA A 227 18.15 41.21 -1.38
CA ALA A 227 16.89 40.66 -0.89
C ALA A 227 16.29 41.54 0.21
N LYS A 228 15.14 42.19 -0.06
CA LYS A 228 14.35 42.95 0.93
C LYS A 228 13.55 42.00 1.82
N LEU A 229 13.75 42.11 3.14
CA LEU A 229 12.91 41.46 4.16
C LEU A 229 11.60 42.26 4.31
N ARG A 230 10.45 41.73 3.85
CA ARG A 230 9.13 42.30 4.14
C ARG A 230 8.63 41.79 5.50
N LYS A 231 8.40 42.72 6.44
CA LYS A 231 7.62 42.51 7.66
C LYS A 231 6.13 42.46 7.27
N ALA A 232 5.45 41.35 7.54
CA ALA A 232 3.99 41.30 7.54
C ALA A 232 3.49 40.27 8.58
N LYS A 233 2.65 40.76 9.49
CA LYS A 233 1.79 40.08 10.49
C LYS A 233 2.45 38.99 11.35
N LEU A 234 3.13 39.50 12.36
CA LEU A 234 3.49 38.83 13.60
C LEU A 234 2.32 38.98 14.58
N ASN A 235 1.59 37.89 14.84
CA ASN A 235 0.96 37.52 16.12
C ASN A 235 -0.06 36.39 15.90
N GLN A 236 0.06 35.36 16.73
CA GLN A 236 -0.46 33.98 16.61
C GLN A 236 0.21 33.19 15.48
N LEU A 237 0.47 31.89 15.72
CA LEU A 237 1.06 30.85 14.84
C LEU A 237 2.51 30.42 15.12
N LEU A 238 2.67 29.40 15.98
CA LEU A 238 3.07 28.02 15.62
C LEU A 238 3.61 27.28 16.86
N SER A 239 2.97 26.17 17.22
CA SER A 239 3.51 25.10 18.07
C SER A 239 4.63 24.36 17.32
N THR A 240 5.83 24.92 17.26
CA THR A 240 6.99 24.35 16.54
C THR A 240 7.71 23.24 17.28
N GLN A 241 7.23 22.83 18.46
CA GLN A 241 7.89 21.79 19.22
C GLN A 241 7.33 20.43 18.77
N PHE A 242 8.17 19.64 18.11
CA PHE A 242 7.83 18.28 17.73
C PHE A 242 7.80 17.40 18.98
N GLY A 243 6.79 16.54 19.11
CA GLY A 243 6.84 15.44 20.08
C GLY A 243 8.05 14.55 19.82
N ALA A 244 8.53 13.82 20.82
CA ALA A 244 9.75 13.02 20.72
C ALA A 244 9.71 12.00 19.55
N ARG A 245 8.55 11.40 19.28
CA ARG A 245 8.35 10.52 18.12
C ARG A 245 8.52 11.26 16.79
N HIS A 246 7.83 12.39 16.64
CA HIS A 246 7.90 13.24 15.44
C HIS A 246 9.30 13.81 15.22
N PHE A 247 9.98 14.26 16.29
CA PHE A 247 11.35 14.76 16.21
C PHE A 247 12.28 13.70 15.59
N LYS A 248 12.25 12.48 16.14
CA LYS A 248 13.08 11.37 15.66
C LYS A 248 12.80 11.03 14.19
N ALA A 249 11.52 10.92 13.83
CA ALA A 249 11.10 10.62 12.46
C ALA A 249 11.53 11.71 11.47
N LEU A 250 11.21 12.98 11.77
CA LEU A 250 11.58 14.12 10.92
C LEU A 250 13.10 14.25 10.80
N PHE A 251 13.85 14.02 11.88
CA PHE A 251 15.31 14.13 11.85
C PHE A 251 15.94 13.08 10.93
N HIS A 252 15.48 11.83 11.04
CA HIS A 252 15.90 10.75 10.15
C HIS A 252 15.62 11.08 8.67
N MET A 253 14.45 11.67 8.39
CA MET A 253 14.09 12.12 7.04
C MET A 253 14.93 13.31 6.58
N ALA A 254 15.28 14.22 7.49
CA ALA A 254 16.15 15.34 7.22
C ALA A 254 17.59 14.89 6.91
N CYS A 255 18.10 13.83 7.56
CA CYS A 255 19.38 13.21 7.18
C CYS A 255 19.36 12.72 5.73
N ASN A 256 18.31 11.99 5.33
CA ASN A 256 18.18 11.51 3.94
C ASN A 256 18.12 12.67 2.94
N HIS A 257 17.37 13.72 3.27
CA HIS A 257 17.28 14.93 2.44
C HIS A 257 18.61 15.69 2.38
N PHE A 258 19.31 15.86 3.50
CA PHE A 258 20.63 16.48 3.56
C PHE A 258 21.61 15.76 2.64
N CYS A 259 21.65 14.42 2.69
CA CYS A 259 22.57 13.61 1.88
C CYS A 259 22.26 13.61 0.38
N SER A 260 21.02 13.93 -0.04
CA SER A 260 20.58 13.78 -1.43
C SER A 260 20.14 15.07 -2.14
N LYS A 261 19.62 16.06 -1.42
CA LYS A 261 18.89 17.22 -1.97
C LYS A 261 19.24 18.55 -1.27
N ILE A 262 20.50 18.72 -0.88
CA ILE A 262 20.99 19.84 -0.05
C ILE A 262 20.73 21.24 -0.59
N VAL A 263 20.50 21.38 -1.90
CA VAL A 263 20.18 22.64 -2.55
C VAL A 263 18.76 23.09 -2.18
N SER A 264 17.80 22.17 -2.12
CA SER A 264 16.42 22.50 -1.76
C SER A 264 16.24 22.65 -0.23
N PRO A 265 15.33 23.51 0.26
CA PRO A 265 14.99 23.54 1.68
C PRO A 265 14.34 22.22 2.14
N PHE A 266 14.62 21.76 3.35
CA PHE A 266 13.88 20.64 3.94
C PHE A 266 12.45 21.08 4.28
N SER A 267 11.46 20.29 3.86
CA SER A 267 10.06 20.61 4.11
C SER A 267 9.48 19.66 5.14
N PHE A 268 9.26 20.14 6.37
CA PHE A 268 8.67 19.37 7.45
C PHE A 268 7.26 18.89 7.12
N ILE A 269 6.45 19.78 6.52
CA ILE A 269 5.09 19.47 6.09
C ILE A 269 5.11 18.37 5.00
N ARG A 270 5.96 18.50 3.97
CA ARG A 270 6.07 17.44 2.95
C ARG A 270 6.61 16.14 3.54
N ALA A 271 7.61 16.20 4.42
CA ALA A 271 8.16 15.03 5.08
C ALA A 271 7.09 14.29 5.89
N SER A 272 6.26 15.00 6.66
CA SER A 272 5.19 14.37 7.44
C SER A 272 4.15 13.61 6.61
N GLN A 273 4.03 13.93 5.31
CA GLN A 273 3.09 13.30 4.39
C GLN A 273 3.75 12.21 3.51
N ILE A 274 5.06 11.96 3.60
CA ILE A 274 5.71 10.89 2.82
C ILE A 274 5.12 9.50 3.14
N PRO A 275 4.85 9.13 4.41
CA PRO A 275 4.24 7.83 4.72
C PRO A 275 2.78 7.70 4.26
N SER A 276 2.11 8.81 3.96
CA SER A 276 0.72 8.85 3.48
C SER A 276 0.56 9.97 2.45
N PRO A 277 1.07 9.77 1.22
CA PRO A 277 1.14 10.83 0.22
C PRO A 277 -0.25 11.28 -0.22
N ILE A 278 -0.31 12.49 -0.78
CA ILE A 278 -1.53 13.02 -1.39
C ILE A 278 -1.71 12.32 -2.75
N PRO A 279 -2.82 11.58 -2.98
CA PRO A 279 -3.13 11.00 -4.28
C PRO A 279 -2.91 11.97 -5.43
N LEU A 280 -2.12 11.52 -6.41
CA LEU A 280 -1.84 12.27 -7.64
C LEU A 280 -3.13 12.56 -8.41
N GLU A 281 -4.14 11.67 -8.31
CA GLU A 281 -5.45 11.81 -8.95
C GLU A 281 -6.42 12.72 -8.20
N LEU A 282 -6.01 13.38 -7.11
CA LEU A 282 -6.88 14.31 -6.39
C LEU A 282 -7.56 15.35 -7.30
N PRO A 283 -6.87 16.01 -8.26
CA PRO A 283 -7.53 16.94 -9.17
C PRO A 283 -8.60 16.28 -10.04
N PHE A 284 -8.40 15.03 -10.47
CA PHE A 284 -9.36 14.27 -11.26
C PHE A 284 -10.65 14.00 -10.46
N HIS A 285 -10.50 13.52 -9.22
CA HIS A 285 -11.64 13.26 -8.33
C HIS A 285 -12.42 14.52 -7.99
N LEU A 286 -11.72 15.61 -7.69
CA LEU A 286 -12.36 16.90 -7.41
C LEU A 286 -13.11 17.43 -8.64
N MET A 287 -12.51 17.34 -9.83
CA MET A 287 -13.18 17.74 -11.07
C MET A 287 -14.42 16.86 -11.34
N ALA A 288 -14.32 15.54 -11.14
CA ALA A 288 -15.44 14.62 -11.33
C ALA A 288 -16.61 14.91 -10.38
N PHE A 289 -16.31 15.30 -9.13
CA PHE A 289 -17.31 15.77 -8.18
C PHE A 289 -17.91 17.12 -8.59
N MET A 290 -17.08 18.13 -8.87
CA MET A 290 -17.52 19.47 -9.23
C MET A 290 -18.40 19.51 -10.49
N LYS A 291 -18.18 18.60 -11.46
CA LYS A 291 -19.03 18.47 -12.66
C LYS A 291 -20.47 18.06 -12.37
N GLN A 292 -20.74 17.45 -11.22
CA GLN A 292 -22.08 17.05 -10.81
C GLN A 292 -22.78 18.13 -9.96
N ILE A 293 -22.06 19.20 -9.58
CA ILE A 293 -22.57 20.25 -8.67
C ILE A 293 -23.09 21.45 -9.45
N ASP A 294 -24.32 21.86 -9.14
CA ASP A 294 -24.89 23.10 -9.65
C ASP A 294 -24.13 24.32 -9.12
N ARG A 295 -23.97 25.35 -9.96
CA ARG A 295 -23.21 26.55 -9.61
C ARG A 295 -23.71 27.23 -8.31
N ALA A 296 -25.01 27.18 -8.05
CA ALA A 296 -25.63 27.73 -6.85
C ALA A 296 -25.26 26.96 -5.56
N GLN A 297 -24.89 25.68 -5.68
CA GLN A 297 -24.55 24.80 -4.56
C GLN A 297 -23.07 24.85 -4.19
N ILE A 298 -22.21 25.45 -5.02
CA ILE A 298 -20.74 25.43 -4.83
C ILE A 298 -20.34 25.94 -3.44
N MET A 299 -20.81 27.13 -3.05
CA MET A 299 -20.37 27.75 -1.80
C MET A 299 -20.99 27.10 -0.55
N ASN A 300 -22.24 26.63 -0.67
CA ASN A 300 -23.01 26.17 0.49
C ASN A 300 -22.96 24.65 0.71
N PHE A 301 -22.57 23.87 -0.31
CA PHE A 301 -22.47 22.41 -0.25
C PHE A 301 -21.07 21.92 -0.61
N ALA A 302 -20.57 22.24 -1.81
CA ALA A 302 -19.28 21.68 -2.27
C ALA A 302 -18.09 22.18 -1.43
N VAL A 303 -18.00 23.47 -1.11
CA VAL A 303 -16.90 24.02 -0.30
C VAL A 303 -16.82 23.37 1.09
N PRO A 304 -17.90 23.27 1.89
CA PRO A 304 -17.89 22.55 3.17
C PRO A 304 -17.47 21.07 3.04
N VAL A 305 -18.02 20.35 2.07
CA VAL A 305 -17.71 18.92 1.87
C VAL A 305 -16.25 18.72 1.46
N ILE A 306 -15.78 19.48 0.46
CA ILE A 306 -14.39 19.43 0.00
C ILE A 306 -13.43 19.76 1.15
N THR A 307 -13.69 20.84 1.89
CA THR A 307 -12.78 21.30 2.94
C THR A 307 -12.70 20.33 4.11
N SER A 308 -13.84 19.77 4.55
CA SER A 308 -13.84 18.73 5.57
C SER A 308 -13.13 17.45 5.12
N ALA A 309 -13.28 17.04 3.84
CA ALA A 309 -12.58 15.89 3.27
C ALA A 309 -11.05 16.11 3.17
N LEU A 310 -10.61 17.32 2.80
CA LEU A 310 -9.19 17.69 2.80
C LEU A 310 -8.59 17.66 4.22
N MET A 311 -9.32 18.20 5.20
CA MET A 311 -8.92 18.20 6.60
C MET A 311 -8.79 16.78 7.12
N PHE A 312 -9.82 15.96 6.89
CA PHE A 312 -9.86 14.53 7.21
C PHE A 312 -8.68 13.75 6.63
N LYS A 313 -8.20 14.15 5.45
CA LYS A 313 -7.01 13.56 4.82
C LYS A 313 -5.69 14.08 5.40
N SER A 314 -5.60 15.38 5.65
CA SER A 314 -4.33 16.04 6.04
C SER A 314 -3.99 15.87 7.51
N TYR A 315 -4.99 15.66 8.37
CA TYR A 315 -4.83 15.57 9.82
C TYR A 315 -5.41 14.26 10.36
N PRO A 316 -4.89 13.08 9.95
CA PRO A 316 -5.23 11.83 10.61
C PRO A 316 -4.81 11.84 12.09
N GLN A 317 -5.36 10.94 12.88
CA GLN A 317 -4.97 10.78 14.29
C GLN A 317 -3.46 10.52 14.41
N GLY A 318 -2.79 11.29 15.27
CA GLY A 318 -1.33 11.24 15.44
C GLY A 318 -0.55 12.24 14.58
N MET A 319 -1.19 12.93 13.63
CA MET A 319 -0.53 13.96 12.81
C MET A 319 -0.05 15.14 13.66
N HIS A 320 1.13 15.67 13.36
CA HIS A 320 1.61 16.90 13.98
C HIS A 320 0.72 18.09 13.57
N PRO A 321 0.29 18.95 14.51
CA PRO A 321 -0.63 20.06 14.25
C PRO A 321 0.05 21.22 13.52
N PHE A 322 0.49 20.99 12.29
CA PHE A 322 0.99 22.05 11.42
C PHE A 322 -0.09 23.11 11.19
N HIS A 323 0.33 24.34 10.89
CA HIS A 323 -0.64 25.40 10.62
C HIS A 323 -1.45 25.09 9.34
N PRO A 324 -2.79 25.14 9.39
CA PRO A 324 -3.64 24.71 8.28
C PRO A 324 -3.38 25.46 6.96
N SER A 325 -3.25 26.79 6.99
CA SER A 325 -2.95 27.55 5.76
C SER A 325 -1.60 27.13 5.13
N LEU A 326 -0.57 26.79 5.94
CA LEU A 326 0.70 26.33 5.37
C LEU A 326 0.54 24.97 4.68
N VAL A 327 -0.25 24.06 5.25
CA VAL A 327 -0.56 22.76 4.63
C VAL A 327 -1.36 22.97 3.35
N PHE A 328 -2.36 23.84 3.37
CA PHE A 328 -3.19 24.13 2.21
C PHE A 328 -2.38 24.75 1.05
N GLN A 329 -1.58 25.76 1.35
CA GLN A 329 -0.68 26.40 0.38
C GLN A 329 0.34 25.41 -0.18
N GLN A 330 0.82 24.48 0.64
CA GLN A 330 1.84 23.51 0.23
C GLN A 330 1.31 22.47 -0.77
N PHE A 331 0.03 22.11 -0.70
CA PHE A 331 -0.50 20.94 -1.40
C PHE A 331 -1.75 21.17 -2.25
N TYR A 332 -2.61 22.12 -1.90
CA TYR A 332 -3.96 22.22 -2.45
C TYR A 332 -4.21 23.52 -3.23
N TYR A 333 -3.57 24.62 -2.83
CA TYR A 333 -3.84 25.94 -3.41
C TYR A 333 -3.75 25.98 -4.94
N GLN A 334 -2.71 25.37 -5.53
CA GLN A 334 -2.53 25.31 -6.99
C GLN A 334 -3.63 24.50 -7.69
N VAL A 335 -4.12 23.43 -7.05
CA VAL A 335 -5.20 22.60 -7.61
C VAL A 335 -6.49 23.41 -7.72
N TYR A 336 -6.84 24.17 -6.68
CA TYR A 336 -8.10 24.94 -6.66
C TYR A 336 -8.06 26.22 -7.48
N ILE A 337 -6.89 26.82 -7.72
CA ILE A 337 -6.76 27.89 -8.71
C ILE A 337 -7.13 27.40 -10.12
N GLY A 338 -6.73 26.18 -10.47
CA GLY A 338 -7.03 25.58 -11.77
C GLY A 338 -8.49 25.14 -11.92
N LEU A 339 -9.20 24.90 -10.81
CA LEU A 339 -10.58 24.44 -10.78
C LEU A 339 -11.61 25.56 -10.57
N ASP A 340 -11.19 26.83 -10.46
CA ASP A 340 -12.08 27.94 -10.10
C ASP A 340 -13.10 28.26 -11.22
N PRO A 341 -14.40 27.95 -11.04
CA PRO A 341 -15.42 28.17 -12.05
C PRO A 341 -15.85 29.65 -12.14
N PHE A 342 -15.34 30.52 -11.26
CA PHE A 342 -15.60 31.96 -11.27
C PHE A 342 -14.53 32.75 -12.02
N ARG A 343 -13.47 32.08 -12.50
CA ARG A 343 -12.42 32.70 -13.29
C ARG A 343 -12.94 32.99 -14.71
N ARG A 344 -13.09 34.27 -15.05
CA ARG A 344 -13.38 34.69 -16.43
C ARG A 344 -12.07 34.72 -17.21
N ASN A 345 -12.02 34.03 -18.35
CA ASN A 345 -11.05 34.35 -19.40
C ASN A 345 -11.54 35.64 -20.05
N LEU A 346 -11.12 36.80 -19.53
CA LEU A 346 -11.27 38.05 -20.23
C LEU A 346 -10.08 38.20 -21.16
N ASP A 347 -10.35 38.20 -22.46
CA ASP A 347 -9.36 38.49 -23.49
C ASP A 347 -8.63 39.80 -23.15
N GLY A 348 -7.31 39.71 -22.98
CA GLY A 348 -6.39 40.85 -23.10
C GLY A 348 -6.27 41.85 -21.94
N SER A 349 -6.95 41.72 -20.80
CA SER A 349 -6.75 42.64 -19.65
C SER A 349 -6.15 41.95 -18.40
N ALA A 350 -5.00 42.46 -17.95
CA ALA A 350 -4.10 41.86 -16.95
C ALA A 350 -4.58 41.91 -15.49
N ALA A 351 -5.89 41.91 -15.23
CA ALA A 351 -6.45 41.85 -13.88
C ALA A 351 -7.25 40.55 -13.69
N SER A 352 -6.54 39.45 -13.41
CA SER A 352 -7.19 38.21 -12.98
C SER A 352 -7.98 38.47 -11.69
N SER A 353 -9.30 38.23 -11.73
CA SER A 353 -10.13 38.23 -10.52
C SER A 353 -9.52 37.30 -9.44
N PRO A 354 -9.59 37.66 -8.15
CA PRO A 354 -9.02 36.84 -7.08
C PRO A 354 -9.68 35.45 -7.09
N PRO A 355 -8.93 34.37 -6.79
CA PRO A 355 -9.44 33.00 -6.88
C PRO A 355 -10.46 32.74 -5.75
N GLN A 356 -11.72 33.06 -6.00
CA GLN A 356 -12.79 33.05 -5.00
C GLN A 356 -12.96 31.64 -4.41
N LEU A 357 -12.89 30.60 -5.24
CA LEU A 357 -13.03 29.22 -4.78
C LEU A 357 -11.86 28.82 -3.88
N ALA A 358 -10.62 29.07 -4.30
CA ALA A 358 -9.43 28.70 -3.53
C ALA A 358 -9.40 29.41 -2.16
N ASN A 359 -9.75 30.70 -2.13
CA ASN A 359 -9.81 31.48 -0.89
C ASN A 359 -10.91 30.99 0.06
N ALA A 360 -12.09 30.65 -0.46
CA ALA A 360 -13.19 30.11 0.33
C ALA A 360 -12.82 28.74 0.93
N ILE A 361 -12.20 27.87 0.13
CA ILE A 361 -11.72 26.56 0.58
C ILE A 361 -10.61 26.72 1.62
N GLU A 362 -9.64 27.62 1.43
CA GLU A 362 -8.58 27.85 2.42
C GLU A 362 -9.14 28.32 3.77
N ALA A 363 -10.07 29.29 3.75
CA ALA A 363 -10.68 29.82 4.95
C ALA A 363 -11.46 28.73 5.73
N ALA A 364 -12.30 27.96 5.05
CA ALA A 364 -13.06 26.88 5.66
C ALA A 364 -12.17 25.71 6.09
N PHE A 365 -11.12 25.37 5.32
CA PHE A 365 -10.12 24.38 5.73
C PHE A 365 -9.42 24.77 7.03
N CYS A 366 -9.02 26.04 7.17
CA CYS A 366 -8.45 26.54 8.43
C CYS A 366 -9.46 26.43 9.57
N GLN A 367 -10.71 26.83 9.36
CA GLN A 367 -11.77 26.75 10.37
C GLN A 367 -11.98 25.32 10.90
N TYR A 368 -12.22 24.35 10.02
CA TYR A 368 -12.43 22.95 10.42
C TYR A 368 -11.20 22.34 11.08
N THR A 369 -10.01 22.67 10.58
CA THR A 369 -8.77 22.13 11.16
C THR A 369 -8.50 22.70 12.54
N PHE A 370 -8.75 24.00 12.77
CA PHE A 370 -8.63 24.58 14.10
C PHE A 370 -9.66 24.00 15.07
N GLN A 371 -10.87 23.68 14.62
CA GLN A 371 -11.85 22.96 15.45
C GLN A 371 -11.34 21.56 15.84
N ALA A 372 -10.72 20.82 14.91
CA ALA A 372 -10.13 19.52 15.19
C ALA A 372 -8.97 19.62 16.21
N ILE A 373 -8.01 20.51 15.95
CA ILE A 373 -6.80 20.69 16.79
C ILE A 373 -7.17 21.23 18.18
N ASN A 374 -7.93 22.34 18.25
CA ASN A 374 -8.22 23.00 19.53
C ASN A 374 -9.29 22.27 20.33
N GLY A 375 -10.28 21.68 19.65
CA GLY A 375 -11.35 20.91 20.29
C GLY A 375 -10.95 19.49 20.67
N ARG A 376 -9.72 19.05 20.34
CA ARG A 376 -9.25 17.66 20.47
C ARG A 376 -10.25 16.65 19.89
N ARG A 377 -10.93 17.04 18.82
CA ARG A 377 -11.93 16.21 18.14
C ARG A 377 -11.23 15.45 17.03
N ASP A 378 -11.64 14.20 16.82
CA ASP A 378 -11.11 13.42 15.72
C ASP A 378 -11.65 13.94 14.38
N ALA A 379 -10.77 13.98 13.38
CA ALA A 379 -11.09 14.50 12.06
C ALA A 379 -12.22 13.70 11.36
N VAL A 380 -12.37 12.41 11.70
CA VAL A 380 -13.41 11.52 11.17
C VAL A 380 -14.79 12.00 11.63
N SER A 381 -14.97 12.24 12.94
CA SER A 381 -16.24 12.71 13.51
C SER A 381 -16.67 14.05 12.94
N ILE A 382 -15.75 15.03 12.84
CA ILE A 382 -16.06 16.34 12.24
C ILE A 382 -16.52 16.15 10.78
N HIS A 383 -15.80 15.33 10.01
CA HIS A 383 -16.16 15.09 8.62
C HIS A 383 -17.50 14.35 8.49
N LYS A 384 -17.79 13.38 9.36
CA LYS A 384 -19.08 12.68 9.43
C LYS A 384 -20.24 13.66 9.68
N GLU A 385 -20.08 14.60 10.61
CA GLU A 385 -21.08 15.64 10.89
C GLU A 385 -21.33 16.55 9.68
N VAL A 386 -20.27 16.92 8.95
CA VAL A 386 -20.40 17.73 7.73
C VAL A 386 -21.14 16.96 6.64
N LEU A 387 -20.85 15.68 6.43
CA LEU A 387 -21.56 14.86 5.45
C LEU A 387 -23.04 14.71 5.81
N ALA A 388 -23.35 14.41 7.08
CA ALA A 388 -24.70 14.26 7.60
C ALA A 388 -25.55 15.53 7.41
N LYS A 389 -24.95 16.72 7.57
CA LYS A 389 -25.62 18.02 7.35
C LYS A 389 -26.23 18.14 5.94
N PHE A 390 -25.64 17.47 4.94
CA PHE A 390 -26.08 17.54 3.55
C PHE A 390 -26.79 16.27 3.06
N LYS A 391 -27.26 15.41 3.97
CA LYS A 391 -27.98 14.16 3.67
C LYS A 391 -29.01 14.27 2.53
N PRO A 392 -29.93 15.26 2.49
CA PRO A 392 -30.95 15.32 1.43
C PRO A 392 -30.35 15.53 0.05
N LEU A 393 -29.18 16.18 -0.03
CA LEU A 393 -28.51 16.49 -1.28
C LEU A 393 -27.77 15.28 -1.84
N TRP A 394 -27.38 14.28 -1.04
CA TRP A 394 -26.55 13.16 -1.51
C TRP A 394 -27.28 12.10 -2.34
N LYS A 395 -28.61 12.01 -2.24
CA LYS A 395 -29.42 10.99 -2.93
C LYS A 395 -29.23 10.89 -4.44
N PRO A 396 -29.09 11.98 -5.23
CA PRO A 396 -28.84 11.89 -6.67
C PRO A 396 -27.37 11.62 -7.04
N PHE A 397 -26.43 11.67 -6.11
CA PHE A 397 -25.00 11.56 -6.43
C PHE A 397 -24.50 10.13 -6.30
N TYR A 398 -24.05 9.55 -7.43
CA TYR A 398 -23.42 8.24 -7.47
C TYR A 398 -22.12 8.29 -8.27
N SER A 399 -21.10 7.58 -7.80
CA SER A 399 -19.86 7.47 -8.55
C SER A 399 -19.14 6.17 -8.20
N ASN A 400 -18.76 5.43 -9.24
CA ASN A 400 -17.91 4.25 -9.12
C ASN A 400 -16.44 4.56 -9.45
N THR A 401 -16.11 5.83 -9.76
CA THR A 401 -14.74 6.29 -10.06
C THR A 401 -14.18 7.22 -8.99
N THR A 402 -15.05 7.85 -8.18
CA THR A 402 -14.64 8.74 -7.08
C THR A 402 -15.41 8.41 -5.81
N CYS A 403 -14.69 8.11 -4.74
CA CYS A 403 -15.28 7.96 -3.41
C CYS A 403 -15.77 9.32 -2.92
N LEU A 404 -17.09 9.52 -2.87
CA LEU A 404 -17.73 10.79 -2.51
C LEU A 404 -17.52 11.20 -1.04
N VAL A 405 -17.09 10.27 -0.18
CA VAL A 405 -16.69 10.57 1.20
C VAL A 405 -15.38 11.35 1.21
N CYS A 406 -14.29 10.82 0.65
CA CYS A 406 -12.98 11.48 0.75
C CYS A 406 -12.59 12.35 -0.43
N LEU A 407 -13.30 12.26 -1.56
CA LEU A 407 -13.05 12.97 -2.81
C LEU A 407 -11.61 12.83 -3.35
N ALA A 408 -10.93 11.73 -3.00
CA ALA A 408 -9.50 11.60 -3.22
C ALA A 408 -9.04 10.20 -3.65
N ARG A 409 -9.94 9.22 -3.72
CA ARG A 409 -9.64 7.83 -4.08
C ARG A 409 -10.79 7.21 -4.86
N ARG A 410 -10.51 6.13 -5.57
CA ARG A 410 -11.52 5.30 -6.24
C ARG A 410 -12.26 4.44 -5.20
N PRO A 411 -13.59 4.26 -5.34
CA PRO A 411 -14.36 3.44 -4.40
C PRO A 411 -14.11 1.94 -4.65
N GLU A 412 -14.27 1.13 -3.60
CA GLU A 412 -14.01 -0.32 -3.60
C GLU A 412 -15.21 -1.14 -3.13
N HIS A 413 -16.07 -0.53 -2.31
CA HIS A 413 -17.10 -1.20 -1.54
C HIS A 413 -18.42 -0.46 -1.75
N ALA A 414 -19.39 -1.07 -2.42
CA ALA A 414 -20.72 -0.50 -2.56
C ALA A 414 -21.61 -0.88 -1.36
N LEU A 415 -22.37 0.08 -0.87
CA LEU A 415 -23.41 -0.13 0.14
C LEU A 415 -24.72 -0.53 -0.53
N THR A 416 -25.69 -0.99 0.26
CA THR A 416 -27.06 -1.32 -0.20
C THR A 416 -27.76 -0.17 -0.93
N CYS A 417 -27.49 1.07 -0.52
CA CYS A 417 -28.01 2.28 -1.16
C CYS A 417 -27.23 2.69 -2.43
N HIS A 418 -26.35 1.83 -2.96
CA HIS A 418 -25.47 2.04 -4.12
C HIS A 418 -24.36 3.09 -3.97
N HIS A 419 -24.31 3.86 -2.88
CA HIS A 419 -23.12 4.67 -2.59
C HIS A 419 -21.91 3.77 -2.36
N SER A 420 -20.77 4.17 -2.93
CA SER A 420 -19.55 3.36 -2.89
C SER A 420 -18.40 4.09 -2.20
N LEU A 421 -17.68 3.36 -1.33
CA LEU A 421 -16.60 3.86 -0.49
C LEU A 421 -15.27 3.20 -0.84
N CYS A 422 -14.17 3.95 -0.78
CA CYS A 422 -12.83 3.38 -0.85
C CYS A 422 -12.50 2.60 0.44
N SER A 423 -11.58 1.63 0.39
CA SER A 423 -11.20 0.83 1.58
C SER A 423 -10.81 1.69 2.79
N PRO A 424 -10.05 2.80 2.65
CA PRO A 424 -9.78 3.67 3.78
C PRO A 424 -11.01 4.31 4.42
N CYS A 425 -11.96 4.80 3.63
CA CYS A 425 -13.20 5.35 4.18
C CYS A 425 -14.04 4.26 4.84
N MET A 426 -14.06 3.05 4.27
CA MET A 426 -14.75 1.91 4.86
C MET A 426 -14.19 1.58 6.25
N ILE A 427 -12.86 1.58 6.42
CA ILE A 427 -12.20 1.33 7.71
C ILE A 427 -12.41 2.50 8.69
N ASP A 428 -12.29 3.75 8.21
CA ASP A 428 -12.39 4.93 9.07
C ASP A 428 -13.83 5.16 9.60
N PHE A 429 -14.85 4.88 8.79
CA PHE A 429 -16.27 5.07 9.14
C PHE A 429 -16.96 3.79 9.62
N GLY A 430 -16.39 2.63 9.32
CA GLY A 430 -16.93 1.33 9.70
C GLY A 430 -16.56 0.94 11.12
N GLN A 431 -17.27 -0.06 11.60
CA GLN A 431 -17.03 -0.74 12.87
C GLN A 431 -16.45 -2.12 12.57
N SER A 432 -15.67 -2.67 13.50
CA SER A 432 -15.12 -4.03 13.40
C SER A 432 -15.04 -4.62 14.81
N PRO A 433 -15.47 -5.89 15.02
CA PRO A 433 -15.43 -6.48 16.34
C PRO A 433 -13.97 -6.91 16.64
N ASP A 434 -13.55 -6.83 17.90
CA ASP A 434 -12.18 -7.23 18.28
C ASP A 434 -11.86 -8.69 17.91
N SER A 435 -12.90 -9.53 17.86
CA SER A 435 -12.83 -10.94 17.55
C SER A 435 -12.71 -11.24 16.04
N GLU A 436 -12.96 -10.26 15.17
CA GLU A 436 -12.80 -10.36 13.71
C GLU A 436 -12.30 -9.03 13.12
N PRO A 437 -11.04 -8.65 13.41
CA PRO A 437 -10.54 -7.29 13.22
C PRO A 437 -10.38 -6.82 11.77
N TRP A 438 -10.66 -7.71 10.83
CA TRP A 438 -10.58 -7.47 9.40
C TRP A 438 -11.95 -7.56 8.73
N ASN A 439 -13.01 -7.78 9.51
CA ASN A 439 -14.39 -7.71 9.07
C ASN A 439 -14.97 -6.37 9.52
N TYR A 440 -15.43 -5.59 8.56
CA TYR A 440 -15.94 -4.25 8.79
C TYR A 440 -17.40 -4.13 8.37
N TRP A 441 -18.19 -3.37 9.11
CA TRP A 441 -19.57 -3.05 8.77
C TRP A 441 -19.83 -1.55 8.93
N ILE A 442 -20.67 -1.01 8.04
CA ILE A 442 -21.22 0.32 8.16
C ILE A 442 -22.73 0.12 8.29
N GLU A 443 -23.33 0.54 9.41
CA GLU A 443 -24.77 0.37 9.64
C GLU A 443 -25.61 1.35 8.81
N GLN A 444 -25.12 2.57 8.65
CA GLN A 444 -25.78 3.64 7.92
C GLN A 444 -24.79 4.33 6.98
N CYS A 445 -25.19 4.52 5.72
CA CYS A 445 -24.36 5.20 4.73
C CYS A 445 -23.91 6.59 5.23
N PRO A 446 -22.62 6.94 5.21
CA PRO A 446 -22.16 8.24 5.68
C PRO A 446 -22.61 9.42 4.81
N LEU A 447 -23.22 9.16 3.64
CA LEU A 447 -23.71 10.19 2.72
C LEU A 447 -25.23 10.37 2.83
N CYS A 448 -26.02 9.29 2.67
CA CYS A 448 -27.48 9.37 2.68
C CYS A 448 -28.15 8.82 3.96
N GLU A 449 -27.39 8.23 4.89
CA GLU A 449 -27.84 7.56 6.13
C GLU A 449 -28.85 6.42 5.93
N GLU A 450 -29.00 5.91 4.71
CA GLU A 450 -29.77 4.69 4.49
C GLU A 450 -29.07 3.49 5.14
N GLY A 451 -29.87 2.56 5.67
CA GLY A 451 -29.39 1.37 6.34
C GLY A 451 -28.64 0.44 5.40
N ASN A 452 -27.53 -0.11 5.87
CA ASN A 452 -26.69 -1.02 5.11
C ASN A 452 -26.59 -2.40 5.79
N GLN A 453 -26.72 -3.43 4.97
CA GLN A 453 -26.72 -4.84 5.40
C GLN A 453 -25.48 -5.60 4.94
N THR A 454 -24.61 -4.97 4.14
CA THR A 454 -23.41 -5.63 3.61
C THR A 454 -22.24 -5.46 4.57
N SER A 455 -21.55 -6.57 4.85
CA SER A 455 -20.26 -6.60 5.56
C SER A 455 -19.11 -6.73 4.57
N PHE A 456 -17.97 -6.16 4.92
CA PHE A 456 -16.78 -6.16 4.06
C PHE A 456 -15.61 -6.81 4.77
N GLN A 457 -15.12 -7.91 4.20
CA GLN A 457 -13.90 -8.56 4.67
C GLN A 457 -12.69 -7.93 3.96
N HIS A 458 -11.73 -7.46 4.75
CA HIS A 458 -10.48 -6.87 4.27
C HIS A 458 -9.35 -7.89 4.43
N LYS A 459 -8.50 -8.02 3.41
CA LYS A 459 -7.29 -8.84 3.52
C LYS A 459 -6.35 -8.24 4.58
N PRO A 460 -5.84 -8.99 5.57
CA PRO A 460 -4.84 -8.47 6.50
C PRO A 460 -3.61 -7.95 5.74
N ASN A 461 -3.07 -6.80 6.13
CA ASN A 461 -1.97 -6.18 5.39
C ASN A 461 -0.70 -7.05 5.36
N THR A 462 -0.44 -7.79 6.45
CA THR A 462 0.74 -8.66 6.56
C THR A 462 0.55 -10.04 5.98
N ALA A 463 -0.66 -10.41 5.59
CA ALA A 463 -0.90 -11.66 4.90
C ALA A 463 -0.60 -11.52 3.40
N GLY A 464 -0.18 -12.59 2.73
CA GLY A 464 -0.04 -12.66 1.28
C GLY A 464 -1.38 -12.85 0.57
N VAL A 465 -1.33 -12.94 -0.75
CA VAL A 465 -2.53 -13.10 -1.60
C VAL A 465 -2.67 -14.57 -2.00
N ARG A 466 -3.89 -15.09 -1.88
CA ARG A 466 -4.30 -16.40 -2.38
C ARG A 466 -5.15 -16.18 -3.64
N ALA A 467 -4.65 -16.60 -4.79
CA ALA A 467 -5.29 -16.37 -6.08
C ALA A 467 -5.85 -17.67 -6.68
N ILE A 468 -7.03 -17.60 -7.28
CA ILE A 468 -7.61 -18.67 -8.11
C ILE A 468 -7.86 -18.15 -9.53
N ILE A 469 -7.50 -18.96 -10.52
CA ILE A 469 -7.61 -18.66 -11.93
C ILE A 469 -8.34 -19.80 -12.62
N ALA A 470 -9.43 -19.50 -13.31
CA ALA A 470 -10.22 -20.45 -14.09
C ALA A 470 -10.14 -20.12 -15.59
N GLU A 471 -9.67 -21.09 -16.37
CA GLU A 471 -9.51 -20.95 -17.83
C GLU A 471 -10.81 -21.15 -18.60
N GLY A 472 -10.83 -20.59 -19.81
CA GLY A 472 -11.89 -20.81 -20.78
C GLY A 472 -11.72 -22.10 -21.57
N GLY A 473 -12.83 -22.78 -21.86
CA GLY A 473 -12.79 -24.03 -22.62
C GLY A 473 -14.16 -24.58 -23.03
N GLY A 474 -15.20 -23.75 -23.07
CA GLY A 474 -16.57 -24.19 -23.37
C GLY A 474 -17.07 -25.20 -22.34
N VAL A 475 -17.74 -26.27 -22.79
CA VAL A 475 -18.26 -27.37 -21.94
C VAL A 475 -17.18 -28.04 -21.07
N ARG A 476 -15.90 -27.94 -21.45
CA ARG A 476 -14.77 -28.44 -20.67
C ARG A 476 -14.55 -27.67 -19.36
N GLY A 477 -15.27 -26.57 -19.14
CA GLY A 477 -15.37 -25.87 -17.86
C GLY A 477 -15.88 -26.74 -16.69
N ILE A 478 -16.37 -27.95 -16.96
CA ILE A 478 -16.67 -28.95 -15.93
C ILE A 478 -15.41 -29.50 -15.22
N VAL A 479 -14.27 -29.56 -15.91
CA VAL A 479 -12.98 -30.03 -15.38
C VAL A 479 -12.51 -29.21 -14.17
N PRO A 480 -12.36 -27.86 -14.26
CA PRO A 480 -11.89 -27.06 -13.14
C PRO A 480 -12.82 -27.16 -11.91
N LEU A 481 -14.14 -27.22 -12.11
CA LEU A 481 -15.10 -27.40 -11.00
C LEU A 481 -14.95 -28.76 -10.30
N THR A 482 -14.66 -29.81 -11.07
CA THR A 482 -14.44 -31.16 -10.52
C THR A 482 -13.16 -31.21 -9.67
N PHE A 483 -12.07 -30.57 -10.12
CA PHE A 483 -10.86 -30.43 -9.31
C PHE A 483 -11.12 -29.66 -8.01
N LEU A 484 -11.90 -28.59 -8.04
CA LEU A 484 -12.26 -27.82 -6.85
C LEU A 484 -13.04 -28.63 -5.83
N LYS A 485 -13.93 -29.52 -6.29
CA LYS A 485 -14.68 -30.41 -5.41
C LYS A 485 -13.76 -31.33 -4.62
N GLU A 486 -12.79 -31.95 -5.29
CA GLU A 486 -11.80 -32.82 -4.64
C GLU A 486 -10.84 -32.02 -3.75
N LEU A 487 -10.43 -30.81 -4.14
CA LEU A 487 -9.61 -29.93 -3.30
C LEU A 487 -10.32 -29.54 -2.00
N GLN A 488 -11.60 -29.14 -2.08
CA GLN A 488 -12.41 -28.80 -0.90
C GLN A 488 -12.54 -30.00 0.05
N ARG A 489 -12.73 -31.20 -0.51
CA ARG A 489 -12.77 -32.46 0.27
C ARG A 489 -11.45 -32.72 1.00
N VAL A 490 -10.32 -32.52 0.34
CA VAL A 490 -8.98 -32.77 0.91
C VAL A 490 -8.61 -31.77 2.00
N ILE A 491 -8.96 -30.49 1.85
CA ILE A 491 -8.82 -29.49 2.93
C ILE A 491 -9.65 -29.91 4.15
N GLY A 492 -10.88 -30.37 3.90
CA GLY A 492 -11.74 -30.99 4.90
C GLY A 492 -12.18 -30.04 6.01
N LEU A 493 -12.12 -28.72 5.83
CA LEU A 493 -12.68 -27.75 6.76
C LEU A 493 -14.15 -27.49 6.40
N PRO A 494 -15.05 -27.27 7.38
CA PRO A 494 -16.45 -26.92 7.11
C PRO A 494 -16.57 -25.43 6.72
N MET A 495 -15.91 -25.06 5.62
CA MET A 495 -15.97 -23.73 5.01
C MET A 495 -15.93 -23.89 3.49
N SER A 496 -16.46 -22.89 2.80
CA SER A 496 -16.54 -22.92 1.34
C SER A 496 -15.14 -22.77 0.72
N ILE A 497 -14.91 -23.38 -0.45
CA ILE A 497 -13.64 -23.25 -1.16
C ILE A 497 -13.31 -21.78 -1.49
N GLN A 498 -14.34 -20.95 -1.68
CA GLN A 498 -14.24 -19.53 -1.98
C GLN A 498 -13.49 -18.74 -0.90
N GLU A 499 -13.73 -19.07 0.37
CA GLU A 499 -13.13 -18.37 1.52
C GLU A 499 -11.61 -18.59 1.64
N HIS A 500 -11.05 -19.48 0.83
CA HIS A 500 -9.62 -19.70 0.73
C HIS A 500 -8.92 -18.76 -0.25
N PHE A 501 -9.63 -17.90 -0.98
CA PHE A 501 -9.06 -17.04 -2.01
C PHE A 501 -9.39 -15.57 -1.76
N ASP A 502 -8.42 -14.71 -2.03
CA ASP A 502 -8.55 -13.25 -1.91
C ASP A 502 -8.85 -12.61 -3.27
N VAL A 503 -8.47 -13.28 -4.36
CA VAL A 503 -8.69 -12.84 -5.74
C VAL A 503 -9.05 -14.02 -6.65
N ALA A 504 -10.03 -13.82 -7.52
CA ALA A 504 -10.53 -14.81 -8.47
C ALA A 504 -10.62 -14.23 -9.88
N PHE A 505 -9.97 -14.89 -10.85
CA PHE A 505 -9.95 -14.50 -12.26
C PHE A 505 -10.54 -15.60 -13.14
N GLY A 506 -11.38 -15.22 -14.09
CA GLY A 506 -11.97 -16.15 -15.06
C GLY A 506 -11.95 -15.63 -16.49
N SER A 507 -11.79 -16.54 -17.45
CA SER A 507 -12.01 -16.25 -18.88
C SER A 507 -13.02 -17.23 -19.46
N SER A 508 -13.93 -16.75 -20.33
CA SER A 508 -14.95 -17.58 -20.99
C SER A 508 -15.71 -18.50 -20.02
N SER A 509 -15.77 -19.82 -20.21
CA SER A 509 -16.43 -20.73 -19.27
C SER A 509 -15.84 -20.70 -17.84
N GLY A 510 -14.56 -20.35 -17.68
CA GLY A 510 -13.95 -20.06 -16.39
C GLY A 510 -14.52 -18.80 -15.72
N ALA A 511 -14.92 -17.79 -16.50
CA ALA A 511 -15.65 -16.63 -15.99
C ALA A 511 -16.99 -17.04 -15.39
N LEU A 512 -17.73 -17.95 -16.04
CA LEU A 512 -19.00 -18.48 -15.51
C LEU A 512 -18.80 -19.19 -14.17
N SER A 513 -17.73 -19.99 -14.06
CA SER A 513 -17.36 -20.70 -12.83
C SER A 513 -17.04 -19.70 -11.69
N VAL A 514 -16.23 -18.68 -11.98
CA VAL A 514 -15.85 -17.66 -11.00
C VAL A 514 -17.04 -16.81 -10.57
N LEU A 515 -17.90 -16.38 -11.48
CA LEU A 515 -19.12 -15.64 -11.14
C LEU A 515 -20.06 -16.48 -10.29
N GLY A 516 -20.29 -17.74 -10.66
CA GLY A 516 -21.14 -18.66 -9.90
C GLY A 516 -20.64 -18.88 -8.47
N LEU A 517 -19.35 -19.20 -8.33
CA LEU A 517 -18.74 -19.48 -7.03
C LEU A 517 -18.64 -18.22 -6.16
N PHE A 518 -18.13 -17.11 -6.69
CA PHE A 518 -17.73 -15.97 -5.86
C PHE A 518 -18.78 -14.86 -5.77
N ILE A 519 -19.55 -14.61 -6.83
CA ILE A 519 -20.60 -13.57 -6.84
C ILE A 519 -21.94 -14.16 -6.38
N ASN A 520 -22.39 -15.25 -6.99
CA ASN A 520 -23.64 -15.90 -6.61
C ASN A 520 -23.52 -16.82 -5.38
N ARG A 521 -22.30 -17.06 -4.89
CA ARG A 521 -22.01 -17.85 -3.68
C ARG A 521 -22.51 -19.30 -3.76
N TRP A 522 -22.58 -19.88 -4.97
CA TRP A 522 -22.95 -21.28 -5.14
C TRP A 522 -21.92 -22.20 -4.49
N SER A 523 -22.40 -23.31 -3.91
CA SER A 523 -21.50 -24.42 -3.57
C SER A 523 -20.84 -24.98 -4.84
N VAL A 524 -19.73 -25.71 -4.71
CA VAL A 524 -19.09 -26.33 -5.88
C VAL A 524 -20.05 -27.28 -6.60
N ASP A 525 -20.84 -28.06 -5.85
CA ASP A 525 -21.84 -28.98 -6.40
C ASP A 525 -22.97 -28.24 -7.13
N GLU A 526 -23.49 -27.16 -6.55
CA GLU A 526 -24.49 -26.32 -7.21
C GLU A 526 -23.91 -25.68 -8.47
N CYS A 527 -22.68 -25.16 -8.41
CA CYS A 527 -22.02 -24.57 -9.56
C CYS A 527 -21.85 -25.58 -10.70
N ILE A 528 -21.53 -26.83 -10.40
CA ILE A 528 -21.49 -27.93 -11.39
C ILE A 528 -22.88 -28.14 -12.03
N ALA A 529 -23.93 -28.23 -11.22
CA ALA A 529 -25.29 -28.46 -11.72
C ALA A 529 -25.76 -27.30 -12.62
N ARG A 530 -25.58 -26.06 -12.17
CA ARG A 530 -25.92 -24.83 -12.92
C ARG A 530 -25.10 -24.71 -14.20
N PHE A 531 -23.82 -25.08 -14.16
CA PHE A 531 -22.97 -25.05 -15.35
C PHE A 531 -23.45 -26.01 -16.44
N LYS A 532 -23.89 -27.22 -16.07
CA LYS A 532 -24.48 -28.19 -16.99
C LYS A 532 -25.76 -27.66 -17.63
N GLU A 533 -26.67 -27.13 -16.80
CA GLU A 533 -27.93 -26.52 -17.26
C GLU A 533 -27.69 -25.37 -18.24
N LEU A 534 -26.82 -24.42 -17.86
CA LEU A 534 -26.42 -23.28 -18.68
C LEU A 534 -25.84 -23.75 -20.02
N SER A 535 -24.92 -24.72 -20.00
CA SER A 535 -24.31 -25.26 -21.22
C SER A 535 -25.35 -25.87 -22.16
N SER A 536 -26.30 -26.64 -21.61
CA SER A 536 -27.40 -27.24 -22.39
C SER A 536 -28.34 -26.19 -23.01
N LEU A 537 -28.52 -25.03 -22.39
CA LEU A 537 -29.34 -23.94 -22.92
C LEU A 537 -28.56 -23.09 -23.94
N ALA A 538 -27.31 -22.75 -23.64
CA ALA A 538 -26.48 -21.86 -24.46
C ALA A 538 -26.13 -22.47 -25.82
N PHE A 539 -25.84 -23.78 -25.88
CA PHE A 539 -25.51 -24.48 -27.13
C PHE A 539 -26.73 -25.09 -27.84
N ARG A 540 -27.95 -24.57 -27.62
CA ARG A 540 -29.11 -24.93 -28.44
C ARG A 540 -28.96 -24.36 -29.86
N LYS A 541 -28.93 -25.24 -30.86
CA LYS A 541 -28.86 -24.84 -32.28
C LYS A 541 -30.08 -23.99 -32.69
N LYS A 542 -29.88 -23.06 -33.62
CA LYS A 542 -30.98 -22.28 -34.24
C LYS A 542 -31.88 -23.23 -35.04
N LYS A 543 -33.21 -23.16 -34.85
CA LYS A 543 -34.21 -23.98 -35.57
C LYS A 543 -34.18 -23.83 -37.11
N PHE A 544 -33.47 -22.84 -37.65
CA PHE A 544 -33.33 -22.61 -39.09
C PHE A 544 -32.49 -23.66 -39.83
N PHE A 545 -31.75 -24.53 -39.10
CA PHE A 545 -30.90 -25.57 -39.66
C PHE A 545 -31.61 -26.92 -39.90
N ASP A 546 -32.90 -27.02 -39.61
CA ASP A 546 -33.74 -28.15 -40.02
C ASP A 546 -34.24 -27.96 -41.47
N LEU A 547 -33.31 -27.89 -42.43
CA LEU A 547 -33.63 -27.92 -43.86
C LEU A 547 -33.93 -29.36 -44.30
N PRO A 548 -35.18 -29.74 -44.63
CA PRO A 548 -35.56 -31.15 -44.87
C PRO A 548 -35.10 -31.71 -46.22
N LEU A 549 -34.25 -31.00 -46.98
CA LEU A 549 -34.07 -31.22 -48.43
C LEU A 549 -32.62 -31.42 -48.90
N ILE A 550 -31.65 -31.66 -48.00
CA ILE A 550 -30.25 -31.90 -48.39
C ILE A 550 -29.81 -33.31 -47.99
N PRO A 551 -29.67 -34.25 -48.95
CA PRO A 551 -29.46 -35.67 -48.67
C PRO A 551 -28.04 -36.05 -48.21
N SER A 552 -27.05 -35.14 -48.26
CA SER A 552 -25.68 -35.45 -47.85
C SER A 552 -25.23 -34.65 -46.62
N ASN A 553 -24.69 -35.37 -45.62
CA ASN A 553 -24.15 -34.79 -44.39
C ASN A 553 -22.99 -33.83 -44.65
N ALA A 554 -22.22 -34.05 -45.72
CA ALA A 554 -21.08 -33.20 -46.10
C ALA A 554 -21.53 -31.83 -46.66
N ILE A 555 -22.54 -31.80 -47.54
CA ILE A 555 -23.06 -30.54 -48.11
C ILE A 555 -23.82 -29.75 -47.04
N ARG A 556 -24.56 -30.43 -46.15
CA ARG A 556 -25.19 -29.78 -44.98
C ARG A 556 -24.15 -29.14 -44.06
N GLY A 557 -23.07 -29.84 -43.74
CA GLY A 557 -21.96 -29.30 -42.93
C GLY A 557 -21.25 -28.12 -43.59
N PHE A 558 -21.07 -28.14 -44.90
CA PHE A 558 -20.49 -27.03 -45.66
C PHE A 558 -21.40 -25.79 -45.67
N LEU A 559 -22.70 -25.96 -45.92
CA LEU A 559 -23.69 -24.88 -45.85
C LEU A 559 -23.85 -24.34 -44.42
N GLU A 560 -23.86 -25.21 -43.40
CA GLU A 560 -23.83 -24.82 -41.98
C GLU A 560 -22.62 -23.93 -41.67
N THR A 561 -21.46 -24.27 -42.20
CA THR A 561 -20.21 -23.51 -42.03
C THR A 561 -20.29 -22.15 -42.74
N ILE A 562 -20.76 -22.11 -43.99
CA ILE A 562 -20.95 -20.85 -44.74
C ILE A 562 -21.98 -19.95 -44.04
N LEU A 563 -23.09 -20.50 -43.57
CA LEU A 563 -24.14 -19.73 -42.89
C LEU A 563 -23.68 -19.25 -41.51
N ALA A 564 -22.88 -20.03 -40.79
CA ALA A 564 -22.28 -19.60 -39.51
C ALA A 564 -21.28 -18.47 -39.72
N ILE A 565 -20.49 -18.50 -40.80
CA ILE A 565 -19.59 -17.41 -41.22
C ILE A 565 -20.42 -16.17 -41.63
N ALA A 566 -21.46 -16.34 -42.44
CA ALA A 566 -22.31 -15.24 -42.90
C ALA A 566 -23.17 -14.61 -41.79
N THR A 567 -23.53 -15.38 -40.77
CA THR A 567 -24.34 -14.90 -39.62
C THR A 567 -23.52 -14.64 -38.36
N ASP A 568 -22.19 -14.73 -38.45
CA ASP A 568 -21.22 -14.48 -37.37
C ASP A 568 -21.51 -15.26 -36.07
N SER A 569 -22.18 -16.42 -36.15
CA SER A 569 -22.53 -17.26 -34.98
C SER A 569 -23.19 -18.60 -35.34
N LYS A 570 -22.62 -19.70 -34.82
CA LYS A 570 -23.25 -21.04 -34.82
C LYS A 570 -24.51 -21.10 -33.93
N TYR A 571 -24.51 -20.38 -32.82
CA TYR A 571 -25.56 -20.43 -31.80
C TYR A 571 -26.38 -19.13 -31.70
N SER A 572 -27.58 -19.21 -31.12
CA SER A 572 -28.45 -18.04 -30.98
C SER A 572 -28.02 -17.14 -29.82
N SER A 573 -27.95 -15.82 -30.06
CA SER A 573 -27.76 -14.83 -28.98
C SER A 573 -28.88 -14.89 -27.95
N THR A 574 -30.12 -15.23 -28.33
CA THR A 574 -31.22 -15.37 -27.37
C THR A 574 -31.01 -16.54 -26.41
N GLY A 575 -30.46 -17.66 -26.88
CA GLY A 575 -30.26 -18.86 -26.06
C GLY A 575 -29.25 -18.63 -24.95
N ILE A 576 -28.08 -18.10 -25.29
CA ILE A 576 -27.05 -17.75 -24.30
C ILE A 576 -27.48 -16.60 -23.37
N ASN A 577 -28.17 -15.56 -23.88
CA ASN A 577 -28.65 -14.47 -23.03
C ASN A 577 -29.65 -14.99 -21.99
N THR A 578 -30.63 -15.81 -22.42
CA THR A 578 -31.62 -16.41 -21.52
C THR A 578 -30.94 -17.29 -20.47
N ALA A 579 -29.96 -18.11 -20.88
CA ALA A 579 -29.22 -18.97 -19.96
C ALA A 579 -28.44 -18.15 -18.91
N LEU A 580 -27.78 -17.07 -19.32
CA LEU A 580 -27.02 -16.20 -18.43
C LEU A 580 -27.91 -15.38 -17.51
N GLN A 581 -29.05 -14.87 -18.00
CA GLN A 581 -30.02 -14.15 -17.19
C GLN A 581 -30.70 -15.08 -16.17
N ALA A 582 -31.04 -16.31 -16.55
CA ALA A 582 -31.56 -17.31 -15.62
C ALA A 582 -30.53 -17.70 -14.54
N ALA A 583 -29.24 -17.78 -14.91
CA ALA A 583 -28.18 -18.15 -14.00
C ALA A 583 -27.76 -17.00 -13.05
N PHE A 584 -27.63 -15.78 -13.56
CA PHE A 584 -27.02 -14.66 -12.82
C PHE A 584 -27.98 -13.50 -12.52
N GLY A 585 -29.24 -13.61 -12.90
CA GLY A 585 -30.24 -12.55 -12.76
C GLY A 585 -30.08 -11.44 -13.80
N GLU A 586 -31.13 -10.62 -13.94
CA GLU A 586 -31.20 -9.60 -15.00
C GLU A 586 -30.66 -8.22 -14.61
N ALA A 587 -30.66 -7.89 -13.32
CA ALA A 587 -30.42 -6.52 -12.82
C ALA A 587 -29.20 -6.37 -11.89
N GLY A 588 -28.50 -7.45 -11.56
CA GLY A 588 -27.38 -7.41 -10.60
C GLY A 588 -26.16 -6.68 -11.16
N PRO A 589 -25.68 -5.57 -10.56
CA PRO A 589 -24.50 -4.87 -11.03
C PRO A 589 -23.24 -5.68 -10.72
N PHE A 590 -22.27 -5.75 -11.64
CA PHE A 590 -21.06 -6.50 -11.34
C PHE A 590 -20.17 -5.80 -10.30
N PHE A 591 -20.01 -4.48 -10.43
CA PHE A 591 -19.40 -3.68 -9.37
C PHE A 591 -20.37 -3.46 -8.20
N GLY A 592 -19.88 -3.68 -6.99
CA GLY A 592 -20.71 -3.64 -5.79
C GLY A 592 -21.39 -4.95 -5.42
N SER A 593 -21.34 -5.96 -6.30
CA SER A 593 -21.77 -7.31 -5.94
C SER A 593 -20.94 -7.88 -4.78
N SER A 594 -21.63 -8.38 -3.75
CA SER A 594 -20.99 -9.00 -2.58
C SER A 594 -20.31 -10.31 -3.00
N SER A 595 -19.05 -10.46 -2.59
CA SER A 595 -18.21 -11.63 -2.92
C SER A 595 -17.57 -12.27 -1.69
N GLY A 596 -18.07 -11.95 -0.50
CA GLY A 596 -17.41 -12.31 0.77
C GLY A 596 -15.99 -11.75 0.87
N GLY A 597 -15.75 -10.54 0.35
CA GLY A 597 -14.44 -9.87 0.35
C GLY A 597 -13.49 -10.26 -0.78
N THR A 598 -13.82 -11.28 -1.60
CA THR A 598 -12.97 -11.72 -2.72
C THR A 598 -12.98 -10.68 -3.84
N LYS A 599 -11.81 -10.35 -4.38
CA LYS A 599 -11.69 -9.50 -5.58
C LYS A 599 -11.94 -10.36 -6.82
N VAL A 600 -13.03 -10.12 -7.53
CA VAL A 600 -13.48 -10.94 -8.66
C VAL A 600 -13.29 -10.17 -9.95
N ALA A 601 -12.66 -10.80 -10.93
CA ALA A 601 -12.43 -10.26 -12.26
C ALA A 601 -12.68 -11.30 -13.34
N ILE A 602 -13.19 -10.85 -14.48
CA ILE A 602 -13.33 -11.67 -15.69
C ILE A 602 -12.80 -10.92 -16.91
N VAL A 603 -12.40 -11.66 -17.93
CA VAL A 603 -11.67 -11.12 -19.08
C VAL A 603 -12.52 -11.14 -20.34
N ALA A 604 -12.45 -10.06 -21.10
CA ALA A 604 -12.98 -9.96 -22.45
C ALA A 604 -11.98 -9.20 -23.33
N THR A 605 -12.24 -9.18 -24.63
CA THR A 605 -11.42 -8.46 -25.61
C THR A 605 -12.32 -7.57 -26.45
N THR A 606 -11.88 -6.37 -26.79
CA THR A 606 -12.67 -5.49 -27.70
C THR A 606 -12.66 -6.04 -29.13
N THR A 607 -13.70 -5.72 -29.89
CA THR A 607 -13.83 -6.17 -31.29
C THR A 607 -13.05 -5.34 -32.29
N ASP A 608 -12.73 -4.08 -31.95
CA ASP A 608 -12.12 -3.10 -32.86
C ASP A 608 -10.59 -3.21 -32.90
N ASP A 609 -9.93 -3.19 -31.73
CA ASP A 609 -8.47 -3.16 -31.60
C ASP A 609 -7.90 -4.38 -30.85
N SER A 610 -8.75 -5.34 -30.50
CA SER A 610 -8.39 -6.52 -29.72
C SER A 610 -7.71 -6.21 -28.36
N THR A 611 -8.02 -5.06 -27.77
CA THR A 611 -7.56 -4.72 -26.42
C THR A 611 -8.15 -5.66 -25.37
N THR A 612 -7.28 -6.24 -24.54
CA THR A 612 -7.67 -6.99 -23.34
C THR A 612 -8.36 -6.07 -22.33
N CYS A 613 -9.56 -6.47 -21.91
CA CYS A 613 -10.40 -5.77 -20.96
C CYS A 613 -10.65 -6.63 -19.71
N VAL A 614 -10.55 -6.01 -18.54
CA VAL A 614 -10.89 -6.61 -17.26
C VAL A 614 -12.18 -5.98 -16.76
N PHE A 615 -13.21 -6.81 -16.57
CA PHE A 615 -14.42 -6.46 -15.83
C PHE A 615 -14.24 -6.94 -14.39
N ALA A 616 -14.50 -6.10 -13.40
CA ALA A 616 -14.24 -6.47 -12.01
C ALA A 616 -15.27 -5.90 -11.03
N ASN A 617 -15.36 -6.52 -9.86
CA ASN A 617 -16.13 -5.99 -8.73
C ASN A 617 -15.34 -4.98 -7.87
N TYR A 618 -14.15 -4.58 -8.31
CA TYR A 618 -13.23 -3.69 -7.60
C TYR A 618 -12.62 -2.63 -8.54
N ASN A 619 -11.82 -1.70 -8.00
CA ASN A 619 -11.11 -0.66 -8.78
C ASN A 619 -9.58 -0.66 -8.60
N GLY A 620 -9.09 -1.05 -7.43
CA GLY A 620 -7.76 -0.70 -6.92
C GLY A 620 -7.63 0.77 -6.49
N PRO A 621 -6.61 1.09 -5.67
CA PRO A 621 -6.32 2.44 -5.20
C PRO A 621 -6.00 3.46 -6.30
N GLU A 622 -5.44 3.04 -7.44
CA GLU A 622 -4.97 3.90 -8.53
C GLU A 622 -5.55 3.49 -9.89
N ASN A 623 -5.53 4.37 -10.89
CA ASN A 623 -5.82 3.95 -12.27
C ASN A 623 -4.68 3.11 -12.84
N ARG A 624 -5.05 2.24 -13.78
CA ARG A 624 -4.06 1.50 -14.55
C ARG A 624 -3.43 2.41 -15.58
N SER A 625 -2.12 2.31 -15.75
CA SER A 625 -1.40 3.04 -16.80
C SER A 625 -2.01 2.73 -18.16
N LYS A 626 -2.09 3.72 -19.05
CA LYS A 626 -2.60 3.52 -20.41
C LYS A 626 -1.79 2.47 -21.18
N ASP A 627 -0.51 2.31 -20.82
CA ASP A 627 0.43 1.43 -21.50
C ASP A 627 0.68 0.11 -20.72
N CYS A 628 -0.19 -0.26 -19.78
CA CYS A 628 -0.02 -1.50 -18.99
C CYS A 628 -0.46 -2.79 -19.72
N GLY A 629 -0.89 -2.69 -20.98
CA GLY A 629 -1.26 -3.83 -21.82
C GLY A 629 -2.69 -4.35 -21.66
N TYR A 630 -3.50 -3.77 -20.77
CA TYR A 630 -4.94 -4.06 -20.64
C TYR A 630 -5.71 -2.85 -20.08
N LYS A 631 -7.04 -2.90 -20.16
CA LYS A 631 -7.93 -1.86 -19.63
C LYS A 631 -8.82 -2.44 -18.52
N LEU A 632 -8.75 -1.87 -17.32
CA LEU A 632 -9.79 -2.10 -16.31
C LEU A 632 -11.01 -1.25 -16.67
N ILE A 633 -12.12 -1.88 -17.01
CA ILE A 633 -13.30 -1.18 -17.48
C ILE A 633 -14.11 -0.67 -16.28
N ARG A 634 -14.12 0.66 -16.15
CA ARG A 634 -14.92 1.38 -15.17
C ARG A 634 -15.51 2.65 -15.80
N PRO A 635 -16.74 2.59 -16.34
CA PRO A 635 -17.38 3.75 -16.94
C PRO A 635 -17.62 4.89 -15.95
N ASN A 636 -17.52 6.14 -16.41
CA ASN A 636 -17.88 7.31 -15.58
C ASN A 636 -19.39 7.44 -15.38
N ASN A 637 -20.18 7.05 -16.39
CA ASN A 637 -21.64 6.99 -16.27
C ASN A 637 -22.02 5.62 -15.70
N ILE A 638 -22.72 5.61 -14.57
CA ILE A 638 -23.17 4.40 -13.88
C ILE A 638 -24.13 3.57 -14.74
N ASP A 639 -24.91 4.19 -15.63
CA ASP A 639 -25.85 3.47 -16.52
C ASP A 639 -25.14 2.60 -17.56
N LYS A 640 -23.82 2.83 -17.75
CA LYS A 640 -22.97 2.03 -18.64
C LYS A 640 -22.23 0.92 -17.89
N GLU A 641 -22.41 0.79 -16.58
CA GLU A 641 -21.84 -0.31 -15.82
C GLU A 641 -22.46 -1.64 -16.24
N LEU A 642 -21.60 -2.65 -16.39
CA LEU A 642 -22.04 -3.97 -16.79
C LEU A 642 -22.71 -4.68 -15.62
N LEU A 643 -23.86 -5.28 -15.93
CA LEU A 643 -24.51 -6.27 -15.06
C LEU A 643 -23.72 -7.58 -15.12
N VAL A 644 -23.88 -8.43 -14.10
CA VAL A 644 -23.14 -9.70 -14.00
C VAL A 644 -23.34 -10.56 -15.25
N TRP A 645 -24.59 -10.74 -15.70
CA TRP A 645 -24.89 -11.53 -16.90
C TRP A 645 -24.35 -10.89 -18.19
N GLN A 646 -24.26 -9.56 -18.26
CA GLN A 646 -23.73 -8.83 -19.41
C GLN A 646 -22.21 -9.00 -19.52
N ALA A 647 -21.52 -8.90 -18.38
CA ALA A 647 -20.09 -9.14 -18.30
C ALA A 647 -19.76 -10.60 -18.67
N ALA A 648 -20.57 -11.56 -18.17
CA ALA A 648 -20.46 -12.96 -18.57
C ALA A 648 -20.67 -13.15 -20.07
N ARG A 649 -21.70 -12.52 -20.65
CA ARG A 649 -22.03 -12.60 -22.08
C ARG A 649 -20.92 -12.07 -22.98
N ALA A 650 -20.25 -11.00 -22.56
CA ALA A 650 -19.07 -10.46 -23.23
C ALA A 650 -17.88 -11.42 -23.15
N SER A 651 -17.60 -11.97 -21.96
CA SER A 651 -16.47 -12.89 -21.74
C SER A 651 -16.59 -14.22 -22.49
N THR A 652 -17.82 -14.72 -22.73
CA THR A 652 -18.07 -15.99 -23.43
C THR A 652 -18.40 -15.85 -24.91
N ALA A 653 -18.25 -14.65 -25.48
CA ALA A 653 -18.60 -14.34 -26.87
C ALA A 653 -17.51 -14.83 -27.84
N ALA A 654 -17.28 -16.15 -27.91
CA ALA A 654 -16.25 -16.74 -28.76
C ALA A 654 -16.64 -16.67 -30.25
N PRO A 655 -15.84 -16.03 -31.12
CA PRO A 655 -16.13 -15.94 -32.54
C PRO A 655 -16.30 -17.31 -33.21
N GLY A 656 -17.24 -17.38 -34.15
CA GLY A 656 -17.70 -18.63 -34.75
C GLY A 656 -18.76 -19.36 -33.92
N TYR A 657 -18.77 -19.21 -32.59
CA TYR A 657 -19.79 -19.80 -31.71
C TYR A 657 -20.91 -18.81 -31.40
N PHE A 658 -20.57 -17.64 -30.85
CA PHE A 658 -21.52 -16.62 -30.42
C PHE A 658 -21.12 -15.24 -30.98
N LYS A 659 -22.14 -14.42 -31.28
CA LYS A 659 -21.90 -13.02 -31.68
C LYS A 659 -21.21 -12.22 -30.57
N SER A 660 -20.44 -11.21 -30.95
CA SER A 660 -19.94 -10.20 -30.01
C SER A 660 -21.09 -9.52 -29.24
N PHE A 661 -20.76 -8.93 -28.08
CA PHE A 661 -21.72 -8.27 -27.21
C PHE A 661 -21.20 -6.89 -26.81
N GLN A 662 -21.92 -5.83 -27.19
CA GLN A 662 -21.56 -4.43 -26.88
C GLN A 662 -20.10 -4.05 -27.25
N GLY A 663 -19.58 -4.56 -28.37
CA GLY A 663 -18.20 -4.31 -28.81
C GLY A 663 -17.15 -5.17 -28.11
N TYR A 664 -17.56 -6.19 -27.35
CA TYR A 664 -16.69 -7.15 -26.70
C TYR A 664 -16.86 -8.57 -27.25
N GLN A 665 -15.79 -9.34 -27.19
CA GLN A 665 -15.67 -10.74 -27.57
C GLN A 665 -14.87 -11.52 -26.51
N ASP A 666 -14.78 -12.83 -26.66
CA ASP A 666 -14.13 -13.72 -25.69
C ASP A 666 -12.68 -13.33 -25.37
N GLY A 667 -12.34 -13.34 -24.08
CA GLY A 667 -11.02 -12.96 -23.57
C GLY A 667 -9.88 -13.88 -23.99
N GLY A 668 -10.19 -15.09 -24.48
CA GLY A 668 -9.19 -15.98 -25.09
C GLY A 668 -8.45 -15.34 -26.26
N LEU A 669 -9.09 -14.41 -26.98
CA LEU A 669 -8.50 -13.73 -28.13
C LEU A 669 -7.47 -12.67 -27.79
N GLY A 670 -7.48 -12.14 -26.56
CA GLY A 670 -6.42 -11.26 -26.08
C GLY A 670 -5.12 -11.98 -25.75
N GLY A 671 -5.02 -13.30 -25.97
CA GLY A 671 -3.91 -14.12 -25.47
C GLY A 671 -3.99 -14.38 -23.96
N HIS A 672 -5.19 -14.23 -23.38
CA HIS A 672 -5.46 -14.36 -21.94
C HIS A 672 -6.54 -15.40 -21.64
N ASN A 673 -6.60 -16.49 -22.41
CA ASN A 673 -7.47 -17.62 -22.04
C ASN A 673 -7.10 -18.20 -20.66
N ASN A 674 -5.80 -18.21 -20.35
CA ASN A 674 -5.29 -18.28 -18.99
C ASN A 674 -4.94 -16.87 -18.47
N PRO A 675 -5.80 -16.25 -17.64
CA PRO A 675 -5.61 -14.89 -17.17
C PRO A 675 -4.65 -14.78 -15.97
N ILE A 676 -3.78 -15.78 -15.74
CA ILE A 676 -2.84 -15.80 -14.60
C ILE A 676 -1.96 -14.55 -14.48
N ASN A 677 -1.44 -14.03 -15.61
CA ASN A 677 -0.63 -12.82 -15.58
C ASN A 677 -1.46 -11.60 -15.18
N LEU A 678 -2.71 -11.50 -15.64
CA LEU A 678 -3.61 -10.42 -15.23
C LEU A 678 -3.89 -10.49 -13.73
N ALA A 679 -4.13 -11.69 -13.19
CA ALA A 679 -4.32 -11.89 -11.75
C ALA A 679 -3.08 -11.47 -10.94
N LEU A 680 -1.87 -11.81 -11.42
CA LEU A 680 -0.61 -11.43 -10.78
C LEU A 680 -0.34 -9.92 -10.84
N TRP A 681 -0.65 -9.25 -11.95
CA TRP A 681 -0.51 -7.80 -12.06
C TRP A 681 -1.55 -7.06 -11.23
N GLU A 682 -2.79 -7.57 -11.22
CA GLU A 682 -3.89 -6.94 -10.50
C GLU A 682 -3.75 -7.07 -8.99
N GLN A 683 -3.21 -8.17 -8.45
CA GLN A 683 -2.93 -8.23 -7.01
C GLN A 683 -1.94 -7.13 -6.55
N ASP A 684 -0.97 -6.78 -7.38
CA ASP A 684 -0.02 -5.70 -7.07
C ASP A 684 -0.72 -4.36 -7.15
N ALA A 685 -1.56 -4.17 -8.16
CA ALA A 685 -2.30 -2.93 -8.35
C ALA A 685 -3.39 -2.71 -7.27
N ILE A 686 -4.00 -3.77 -6.72
CA ILE A 686 -5.03 -3.67 -5.68
C ILE A 686 -4.41 -3.41 -4.29
N TRP A 687 -3.33 -4.12 -3.95
CA TRP A 687 -2.78 -4.14 -2.59
C TRP A 687 -1.41 -3.48 -2.44
N ASP A 688 -0.89 -2.82 -3.48
CA ASP A 688 0.43 -2.16 -3.50
C ASP A 688 1.53 -3.06 -2.92
N ARG A 689 1.62 -4.28 -3.47
CA ARG A 689 2.49 -5.32 -2.91
C ARG A 689 3.94 -5.21 -3.35
N GLN A 690 4.33 -4.21 -4.14
CA GLN A 690 5.70 -4.06 -4.65
C GLN A 690 6.25 -5.35 -5.28
N GLN A 691 5.43 -6.09 -6.04
CA GLN A 691 5.79 -7.37 -6.68
C GLN A 691 6.16 -8.49 -5.70
N LYS A 692 5.62 -8.48 -4.47
CA LYS A 692 5.75 -9.61 -3.53
C LYS A 692 5.11 -10.86 -4.11
N GLN A 693 5.72 -12.00 -3.81
CA GLN A 693 5.17 -13.30 -4.21
C GLN A 693 3.79 -13.53 -3.56
N PRO A 694 2.82 -14.11 -4.29
CA PRO A 694 1.58 -14.59 -3.70
C PRO A 694 1.87 -15.73 -2.69
N ASP A 695 0.95 -15.96 -1.78
CA ASP A 695 1.02 -17.16 -0.94
C ASP A 695 0.77 -18.39 -1.79
N ILE A 696 -0.26 -18.29 -2.65
CA ILE A 696 -0.75 -19.38 -3.47
C ILE A 696 -1.35 -18.83 -4.74
N VAL A 697 -1.08 -19.52 -5.84
CA VAL A 697 -1.77 -19.33 -7.12
C VAL A 697 -2.28 -20.68 -7.56
N LEU A 698 -3.60 -20.83 -7.65
CA LEU A 698 -4.25 -22.02 -8.20
C LEU A 698 -4.76 -21.71 -9.60
N SER A 699 -4.13 -22.28 -10.62
CA SER A 699 -4.57 -22.21 -12.02
C SER A 699 -5.28 -23.50 -12.43
N LEU A 700 -6.55 -23.36 -12.81
CA LEU A 700 -7.42 -24.46 -13.19
C LEU A 700 -7.62 -24.45 -14.71
N GLY A 701 -7.23 -25.55 -15.35
CA GLY A 701 -7.30 -25.72 -16.79
C GLY A 701 -8.52 -26.51 -17.24
N THR A 702 -8.82 -26.42 -18.52
CA THR A 702 -9.92 -27.14 -19.18
C THR A 702 -9.44 -28.29 -20.06
N GLY A 703 -8.24 -28.79 -19.79
CA GLY A 703 -7.57 -29.85 -20.53
C GLY A 703 -6.72 -29.34 -21.70
N PHE A 704 -5.76 -30.16 -22.13
CA PHE A 704 -4.90 -29.90 -23.29
C PHE A 704 -4.52 -31.19 -24.01
N ARG A 705 -4.28 -31.09 -25.31
CA ARG A 705 -3.74 -32.19 -26.12
C ARG A 705 -2.27 -32.43 -25.80
N ARG A 706 -1.93 -33.69 -25.49
CA ARG A 706 -0.54 -34.15 -25.44
C ARG A 706 -0.09 -34.57 -26.84
N VAL A 707 1.00 -34.01 -27.32
CA VAL A 707 1.66 -34.44 -28.56
C VAL A 707 2.77 -35.43 -28.19
N PRO A 708 2.71 -36.72 -28.61
CA PRO A 708 3.78 -37.68 -28.37
C PRO A 708 5.08 -37.27 -29.07
N ASP A 709 6.24 -37.55 -28.47
CA ASP A 709 7.55 -37.21 -29.05
C ASP A 709 7.74 -37.79 -30.47
N ALA A 710 7.17 -38.98 -30.73
CA ALA A 710 7.21 -39.64 -32.04
C ALA A 710 6.39 -38.94 -33.14
N GLU A 711 5.46 -38.04 -32.80
CA GLU A 711 4.71 -37.22 -33.77
C GLU A 711 5.43 -35.90 -34.11
N ASN A 712 6.40 -35.45 -33.30
CA ASN A 712 7.18 -34.24 -33.59
C ASN A 712 8.21 -34.44 -34.73
N GLU A 713 8.60 -35.68 -35.02
CA GLU A 713 9.55 -36.02 -36.09
C GLU A 713 8.87 -36.37 -37.43
N LYS A 714 7.55 -36.59 -37.45
CA LYS A 714 6.82 -36.82 -38.70
C LYS A 714 6.37 -35.49 -39.28
N GLU A 715 6.89 -35.14 -40.46
CA GLU A 715 6.32 -34.08 -41.30
C GLU A 715 4.81 -34.34 -41.44
N ASN A 716 3.99 -33.48 -40.83
CA ASN A 716 2.55 -33.57 -40.90
C ASN A 716 2.11 -33.36 -42.35
N ASN A 717 1.77 -34.44 -43.06
CA ASN A 717 1.07 -34.39 -44.34
C ASN A 717 -0.35 -33.81 -44.14
N LEU A 718 -0.43 -32.48 -44.03
CA LEU A 718 -1.69 -31.74 -43.99
C LEU A 718 -2.49 -32.09 -45.25
N THR A 719 -3.75 -32.46 -45.10
CA THR A 719 -4.65 -32.64 -46.25
C THR A 719 -4.79 -31.34 -47.05
N PHE A 720 -5.04 -31.40 -48.36
CA PHE A 720 -5.17 -30.22 -49.24
C PHE A 720 -6.11 -29.15 -48.65
N VAL A 721 -7.24 -29.58 -48.05
CA VAL A 721 -8.22 -28.70 -47.41
C VAL A 721 -7.68 -28.06 -46.12
N GLN A 722 -6.97 -28.81 -45.28
CA GLN A 722 -6.34 -28.27 -44.06
C GLN A 722 -5.16 -27.34 -44.34
N ALA A 723 -4.54 -27.48 -45.51
CA ALA A 723 -3.50 -26.57 -46.01
C ALA A 723 -4.08 -25.28 -46.63
N LEU A 724 -5.39 -25.07 -46.69
CA LEU A 724 -5.98 -23.80 -47.14
C LEU A 724 -5.83 -22.69 -46.08
N CYS A 725 -5.89 -21.43 -46.51
CA CYS A 725 -5.69 -20.26 -45.62
C CYS A 725 -6.72 -20.21 -44.48
N GLY A 726 -8.02 -20.41 -44.79
CA GLY A 726 -9.10 -20.35 -43.80
C GLY A 726 -8.95 -21.35 -42.65
N PRO A 727 -8.86 -22.67 -42.91
CA PRO A 727 -8.65 -23.68 -41.88
C PRO A 727 -7.36 -23.49 -41.07
N ARG A 728 -6.26 -23.02 -41.70
CA ARG A 728 -5.02 -22.68 -41.00
C ARG A 728 -5.22 -21.51 -40.03
N LEU A 729 -5.86 -20.43 -40.47
CA LEU A 729 -6.17 -19.28 -39.62
C LEU A 729 -7.11 -19.66 -38.48
N PHE A 730 -8.13 -20.48 -38.74
CA PHE A 730 -9.05 -20.98 -37.73
C PHE A 730 -8.35 -21.88 -36.70
N ARG A 731 -7.42 -22.74 -37.13
CA ARG A 731 -6.60 -23.56 -36.22
C ARG A 731 -5.67 -22.71 -35.36
N SER A 732 -5.04 -21.69 -35.95
CA SER A 732 -4.23 -20.71 -35.22
C SER A 732 -5.07 -19.95 -34.18
N PHE A 733 -6.29 -19.58 -34.55
CA PHE A 733 -7.28 -18.98 -33.64
C PHE A 733 -7.64 -19.91 -32.48
N LEU A 734 -7.91 -21.19 -32.73
CA LEU A 734 -8.20 -22.16 -31.66
C LEU A 734 -7.01 -22.35 -30.69
N ASN A 735 -5.77 -22.27 -31.19
CA ASN A 735 -4.58 -22.32 -30.35
C ASN A 735 -4.49 -21.16 -29.33
N MET A 736 -5.17 -20.04 -29.57
CA MET A 736 -5.24 -18.93 -28.59
C MET A 736 -6.01 -19.30 -27.32
N PHE A 737 -6.86 -20.33 -27.40
CA PHE A 737 -7.60 -20.88 -26.26
C PHE A 737 -6.82 -21.97 -25.50
N VAL A 738 -5.57 -22.26 -25.86
CA VAL A 738 -4.74 -23.24 -25.13
C VAL A 738 -3.98 -22.52 -24.00
N GLY A 739 -4.46 -22.70 -22.76
CA GLY A 739 -3.87 -22.07 -21.57
C GLY A 739 -2.52 -22.64 -21.13
N GLU A 740 -2.17 -23.87 -21.55
CA GLU A 740 -0.99 -24.59 -21.06
C GLU A 740 0.33 -23.92 -21.46
N LYS A 741 0.40 -23.33 -22.67
CA LYS A 741 1.59 -22.57 -23.09
C LYS A 741 1.87 -21.39 -22.16
N ARG A 742 0.82 -20.67 -21.74
CA ARG A 742 0.95 -19.53 -20.83
C ARG A 742 1.42 -19.94 -19.44
N TRP A 743 0.97 -21.10 -18.97
CA TRP A 743 1.47 -21.70 -17.74
C TRP A 743 2.97 -22.03 -17.83
N GLN A 744 3.41 -22.63 -18.93
CA GLN A 744 4.84 -22.94 -19.17
C GLN A 744 5.70 -21.67 -19.25
N GLU A 745 5.22 -20.63 -19.94
CA GLU A 745 5.89 -19.31 -19.97
C GLU A 745 6.10 -18.75 -18.57
N LEU A 746 5.07 -18.79 -17.71
CA LEU A 746 5.19 -18.37 -16.31
C LEU A 746 6.18 -19.24 -15.53
N GLN A 747 6.12 -20.56 -15.69
CA GLN A 747 7.06 -21.47 -15.01
C GLN A 747 8.53 -21.20 -15.36
N ASN A 748 8.80 -20.65 -16.54
CA ASN A 748 10.15 -20.25 -16.97
C ASN A 748 10.61 -18.93 -16.34
N THR A 749 9.70 -18.08 -15.84
CA THR A 749 10.04 -16.82 -15.16
C THR A 749 10.14 -16.96 -13.64
N LEU A 750 9.58 -18.04 -13.08
CA LEU A 750 9.59 -18.30 -11.64
C LEU A 750 10.91 -18.90 -11.14
N LEU A 751 11.39 -18.38 -10.00
CA LEU A 751 12.53 -18.95 -9.29
C LEU A 751 12.18 -20.34 -8.73
N PRO A 752 13.13 -21.29 -8.66
CA PRO A 752 12.83 -22.67 -8.25
C PRO A 752 12.09 -22.79 -6.91
N HIS A 753 12.46 -21.97 -5.91
CA HIS A 753 11.86 -21.99 -4.58
C HIS A 753 10.47 -21.34 -4.51
N THR A 754 10.06 -20.55 -5.52
CA THR A 754 8.71 -19.95 -5.56
C THR A 754 7.72 -20.85 -6.28
N LYS A 755 8.18 -21.77 -7.16
CA LYS A 755 7.33 -22.68 -7.93
C LYS A 755 6.36 -23.50 -7.06
N GLU A 756 6.75 -23.84 -5.84
CA GLU A 756 5.88 -24.59 -4.90
C GLU A 756 4.61 -23.85 -4.48
N ARG A 757 4.53 -22.53 -4.72
CA ARG A 757 3.34 -21.70 -4.45
C ARG A 757 2.35 -21.70 -5.61
N TYR A 758 2.78 -22.14 -6.78
CA TYR A 758 2.01 -22.12 -8.02
C TYR A 758 1.52 -23.53 -8.33
N HIS A 759 0.21 -23.72 -8.28
CA HIS A 759 -0.46 -24.99 -8.46
C HIS A 759 -1.26 -24.97 -9.76
N ARG A 760 -0.94 -25.90 -10.67
CA ARG A 760 -1.72 -26.15 -11.89
C ARG A 760 -2.54 -27.42 -11.74
N MET A 761 -3.86 -27.33 -11.95
CA MET A 761 -4.73 -28.50 -12.06
C MET A 761 -5.32 -28.54 -13.45
N ASN A 762 -4.95 -29.57 -14.22
CA ASN A 762 -5.33 -29.71 -15.62
C ASN A 762 -5.36 -31.20 -16.00
N ILE A 763 -6.07 -31.56 -17.07
CA ILE A 763 -6.12 -32.93 -17.60
C ILE A 763 -5.44 -33.05 -18.95
N GLU A 764 -4.89 -34.23 -19.24
CA GLU A 764 -4.27 -34.55 -20.53
C GLU A 764 -5.25 -35.33 -21.41
N PHE A 765 -5.35 -34.94 -22.69
CA PHE A 765 -6.08 -35.70 -23.70
C PHE A 765 -5.10 -36.48 -24.60
N PHE A 766 -5.35 -37.78 -24.72
CA PHE A 766 -4.66 -38.67 -25.66
C PHE A 766 -5.45 -38.72 -26.97
N GLY A 767 -5.25 -37.70 -27.83
CA GLY A 767 -5.99 -37.53 -29.09
C GLY A 767 -6.44 -36.09 -29.31
N ASP A 768 -7.44 -35.90 -30.16
CA ASP A 768 -8.06 -34.58 -30.38
C ASP A 768 -8.81 -34.12 -29.12
N GLU A 769 -8.75 -32.81 -28.85
CA GLU A 769 -9.47 -32.24 -27.72
C GLU A 769 -10.99 -32.23 -28.00
N PRO A 770 -11.84 -32.51 -26.99
CA PRO A 770 -13.28 -32.34 -27.16
C PRO A 770 -13.65 -30.93 -27.59
N SER A 771 -14.62 -30.80 -28.50
CA SER A 771 -15.10 -29.50 -28.97
C SER A 771 -15.68 -28.68 -27.82
N LEU A 772 -15.61 -27.35 -27.94
CA LEU A 772 -16.08 -26.41 -26.91
C LEU A 772 -17.60 -26.51 -26.62
N ASP A 773 -18.36 -27.15 -27.51
CA ASP A 773 -19.81 -27.28 -27.49
C ASP A 773 -20.29 -28.76 -27.40
N ASP A 774 -19.40 -29.71 -27.12
CA ASP A 774 -19.70 -31.15 -27.07
C ASP A 774 -20.31 -31.57 -25.72
N ILE A 775 -21.57 -31.21 -25.48
CA ILE A 775 -22.28 -31.45 -24.21
C ILE A 775 -22.18 -32.90 -23.68
N PRO A 776 -22.37 -33.96 -24.50
CA PRO A 776 -22.35 -35.35 -24.02
C PRO A 776 -21.03 -35.79 -23.36
N VAL A 777 -19.92 -35.10 -23.57
CA VAL A 777 -18.61 -35.46 -23.00
C VAL A 777 -18.47 -35.08 -21.52
N MET A 778 -19.30 -34.17 -20.99
CA MET A 778 -19.13 -33.66 -19.62
C MET A 778 -19.04 -34.76 -18.53
N PRO A 779 -19.89 -35.80 -18.51
CA PRO A 779 -19.80 -36.86 -17.51
C PRO A 779 -18.49 -37.65 -17.57
N SER A 780 -17.95 -37.92 -18.76
CA SER A 780 -16.67 -38.65 -18.90
C SER A 780 -15.50 -37.77 -18.46
N LEU A 781 -15.54 -36.47 -18.74
CA LEU A 781 -14.56 -35.51 -18.24
C LEU A 781 -14.55 -35.44 -16.71
N GLU A 782 -15.71 -35.45 -16.07
CA GLU A 782 -15.82 -35.49 -14.60
C GLU A 782 -15.20 -36.77 -14.03
N GLN A 783 -15.48 -37.92 -14.63
CA GLN A 783 -14.93 -39.20 -14.19
C GLN A 783 -13.41 -39.24 -14.34
N GLN A 784 -12.88 -38.80 -15.49
CA GLN A 784 -11.44 -38.72 -15.74
C GLN A 784 -10.77 -37.77 -14.74
N THR A 785 -11.35 -36.59 -14.55
CA THR A 785 -10.82 -35.57 -13.63
C THR A 785 -10.79 -36.08 -12.19
N ASN A 786 -11.86 -36.72 -11.71
CA ASN A 786 -11.91 -37.31 -10.37
C ASN A 786 -10.84 -38.40 -10.18
N SER A 787 -10.63 -39.24 -11.20
CA SER A 787 -9.62 -40.30 -11.15
C SER A 787 -8.21 -39.72 -11.05
N GLN A 788 -7.89 -38.69 -11.85
CA GLN A 788 -6.60 -38.00 -11.79
C GLN A 788 -6.41 -37.20 -10.49
N ALA A 789 -7.47 -36.55 -10.01
CA ALA A 789 -7.46 -35.79 -8.77
C ALA A 789 -7.08 -36.68 -7.57
N ARG A 790 -7.62 -37.90 -7.52
CA ARG A 790 -7.37 -38.85 -6.42
C ARG A 790 -6.02 -39.55 -6.50
N SER A 791 -5.46 -39.70 -7.70
CA SER A 791 -4.14 -40.33 -7.88
C SER A 791 -2.98 -39.34 -7.69
N SER A 792 -3.24 -38.03 -7.75
CA SER A 792 -2.21 -37.00 -7.70
C SER A 792 -1.97 -36.44 -6.30
N ASP A 793 -0.71 -36.52 -5.83
CA ASP A 793 -0.25 -35.82 -4.64
C ASP A 793 -0.32 -34.29 -4.76
N HIS A 794 -0.53 -33.77 -5.96
CA HIS A 794 -0.57 -32.33 -6.23
C HIS A 794 -1.74 -31.62 -5.54
N ILE A 795 -2.93 -32.26 -5.47
CA ILE A 795 -4.08 -31.71 -4.75
C ILE A 795 -3.76 -31.56 -3.26
N GLN A 796 -3.09 -32.55 -2.67
CA GLN A 796 -2.67 -32.46 -1.27
C GLN A 796 -1.64 -31.35 -1.05
N LYS A 797 -0.66 -31.17 -1.95
CA LYS A 797 0.30 -30.06 -1.85
C LYS A 797 -0.40 -28.70 -1.90
N CYS A 798 -1.41 -28.55 -2.76
CA CYS A 798 -2.21 -27.34 -2.83
C CYS A 798 -3.00 -27.12 -1.54
N ALA A 799 -3.67 -28.16 -1.01
CA ALA A 799 -4.39 -28.12 0.25
C ALA A 799 -3.50 -27.74 1.44
N ASP A 800 -2.30 -28.33 1.54
CA ASP A 800 -1.31 -28.03 2.58
C ASP A 800 -0.91 -26.55 2.56
N ASN A 801 -0.64 -26.00 1.37
CA ASN A 801 -0.33 -24.58 1.24
C ASN A 801 -1.55 -23.72 1.64
N LEU A 802 -2.77 -24.07 1.21
CA LEU A 802 -3.99 -23.34 1.55
C LEU A 802 -4.20 -23.30 3.06
N LEU A 803 -4.00 -24.43 3.76
CA LEU A 803 -4.04 -24.51 5.22
C LEU A 803 -2.96 -23.65 5.87
N ALA A 804 -1.72 -23.70 5.40
CA ALA A 804 -0.63 -22.89 5.95
C ALA A 804 -0.87 -21.38 5.76
N SER A 805 -1.43 -20.97 4.62
CA SER A 805 -1.76 -19.58 4.30
C SER A 805 -2.90 -18.99 5.14
N LEU A 806 -3.59 -19.80 5.94
CA LEU A 806 -4.57 -19.30 6.91
C LEU A 806 -3.91 -18.54 8.07
N PHE A 807 -2.62 -18.77 8.32
CA PHE A 807 -1.90 -18.14 9.42
C PHE A 807 -1.01 -16.99 8.92
N TYR A 808 -0.98 -15.87 9.65
CA TYR A 808 -0.14 -14.71 9.32
C TYR A 808 0.38 -14.06 10.60
N ILE A 809 1.48 -13.30 10.50
CA ILE A 809 2.11 -12.65 11.64
C ILE A 809 1.89 -11.12 11.65
N GLU A 810 1.73 -10.57 12.84
CA GLU A 810 1.78 -9.13 13.10
C GLU A 810 2.68 -8.86 14.32
N LEU A 811 3.41 -7.75 14.29
CA LEU A 811 4.20 -7.24 15.42
C LEU A 811 3.35 -6.35 16.33
N ASN A 812 3.59 -6.45 17.64
CA ASN A 812 2.96 -5.61 18.64
C ASN A 812 3.43 -4.14 18.52
N GLY A 813 4.67 -3.92 18.07
CA GLY A 813 5.29 -2.62 17.87
C GLY A 813 6.54 -2.70 17.01
N VAL A 814 7.21 -1.56 16.80
CA VAL A 814 8.50 -1.52 16.08
C VAL A 814 9.54 -2.37 16.83
N PRO A 815 10.30 -3.25 16.16
CA PRO A 815 11.32 -4.07 16.81
C PRO A 815 12.32 -3.25 17.61
N MET A 816 12.67 -3.73 18.81
CA MET A 816 13.58 -3.03 19.71
C MET A 816 15.00 -3.60 19.61
N PHE A 817 15.98 -2.73 19.40
CA PHE A 817 17.38 -3.12 19.41
C PHE A 817 17.89 -3.31 20.85
N ASP A 818 18.34 -4.52 21.20
CA ASP A 818 18.83 -4.86 22.56
C ASP A 818 20.34 -4.65 22.75
N GLY A 819 21.03 -4.14 21.72
CA GLY A 819 22.48 -3.97 21.69
C GLY A 819 23.20 -4.95 20.78
N ILE A 820 22.56 -6.06 20.41
CA ILE A 820 23.13 -7.10 19.51
C ILE A 820 22.15 -7.42 18.38
N SER A 821 20.86 -7.50 18.69
CA SER A 821 19.81 -7.94 17.77
C SER A 821 18.55 -7.10 17.94
N PHE A 822 17.67 -7.15 16.94
CA PHE A 822 16.31 -6.63 17.07
C PHE A 822 15.42 -7.73 17.64
N VAL A 823 14.81 -7.44 18.79
CA VAL A 823 13.80 -8.29 19.41
C VAL A 823 12.43 -7.96 18.82
N CYS A 824 11.83 -8.94 18.18
CA CYS A 824 10.52 -8.85 17.55
C CYS A 824 9.48 -9.54 18.43
N ASN A 825 8.59 -8.76 19.02
CA ASN A 825 7.42 -9.27 19.76
C ASN A 825 6.20 -9.21 18.84
N GLY A 826 5.57 -10.35 18.59
CA GLY A 826 4.44 -10.44 17.67
C GLY A 826 3.40 -11.47 18.09
N LYS A 827 2.38 -11.60 17.25
CA LYS A 827 1.27 -12.51 17.38
C LYS A 827 1.01 -13.16 16.01
N ILE A 828 0.84 -14.48 15.99
CA ILE A 828 0.35 -15.22 14.82
C ILE A 828 -1.18 -15.30 14.92
N PHE A 829 -1.85 -14.84 13.88
CA PHE A 829 -3.31 -14.82 13.75
C PHE A 829 -3.77 -15.85 12.72
N CYS A 830 -5.04 -16.26 12.80
CA CYS A 830 -5.72 -17.02 11.76
C CYS A 830 -6.65 -16.12 10.94
N ARG A 831 -6.80 -16.41 9.65
CA ARG A 831 -7.73 -15.73 8.74
C ARG A 831 -9.19 -16.17 8.94
N ILE A 832 -9.43 -17.33 9.55
CA ILE A 832 -10.78 -17.79 9.87
C ILE A 832 -11.29 -17.02 11.10
N GLY A 833 -12.47 -16.40 10.97
CA GLY A 833 -13.10 -15.63 12.03
C GLY A 833 -13.46 -16.47 13.26
N SER A 834 -13.50 -15.81 14.43
CA SER A 834 -13.83 -16.44 15.71
C SER A 834 -15.24 -17.04 15.76
N SER A 835 -16.18 -16.45 15.00
CA SER A 835 -17.56 -16.94 14.90
C SER A 835 -17.71 -18.15 13.99
N HIS A 836 -16.72 -18.41 13.11
CA HIS A 836 -16.82 -19.40 12.06
C HIS A 836 -16.52 -20.82 12.56
N GLN A 837 -17.43 -21.77 12.32
CA GLN A 837 -17.30 -23.16 12.81
C GLN A 837 -15.99 -23.84 12.38
N ALA A 838 -15.51 -23.57 11.17
CA ALA A 838 -14.24 -24.09 10.67
C ALA A 838 -13.04 -23.78 11.57
N LEU A 839 -13.05 -22.68 12.35
CA LEU A 839 -11.97 -22.38 13.27
C LEU A 839 -11.89 -23.43 14.38
N ARG A 840 -13.03 -23.86 14.95
CA ARG A 840 -13.08 -24.87 16.01
C ARG A 840 -12.57 -26.23 15.50
N VAL A 841 -12.94 -26.60 14.28
CA VAL A 841 -12.45 -27.83 13.64
C VAL A 841 -10.94 -27.76 13.38
N LEU A 842 -10.45 -26.64 12.84
CA LEU A 842 -9.03 -26.43 12.60
C LEU A 842 -8.21 -26.49 13.90
N VAL A 843 -8.67 -25.82 14.95
CA VAL A 843 -8.02 -25.78 16.27
C VAL A 843 -8.04 -27.16 16.93
N GLY A 844 -9.14 -27.91 16.81
CA GLY A 844 -9.22 -29.30 17.24
C GLY A 844 -8.13 -30.15 16.58
N ARG A 845 -7.99 -30.07 15.25
CA ARG A 845 -6.94 -30.77 14.50
C ARG A 845 -5.54 -30.34 14.94
N LEU A 846 -5.28 -29.04 15.05
CA LEU A 846 -3.98 -28.54 15.50
C LEU A 846 -3.57 -29.10 16.87
N ARG A 847 -4.53 -29.22 17.79
CA ARG A 847 -4.30 -29.76 19.13
C ARG A 847 -4.08 -31.28 19.10
N GLU A 848 -4.93 -32.00 18.39
CA GLU A 848 -4.86 -33.47 18.24
C GLU A 848 -3.52 -33.91 17.65
N TYR A 849 -3.08 -33.25 16.58
CA TYR A 849 -1.80 -33.56 15.91
C TYR A 849 -0.59 -32.87 16.55
N GLN A 850 -0.75 -32.16 17.68
CA GLN A 850 0.32 -31.42 18.35
C GLN A 850 1.10 -30.50 17.39
N ALA A 851 0.38 -29.85 16.47
CA ALA A 851 0.94 -29.02 15.42
C ALA A 851 1.81 -27.89 15.98
N ARG A 852 2.87 -27.53 15.25
CA ARG A 852 3.88 -26.56 15.71
C ARG A 852 4.14 -25.46 14.69
N PHE A 853 4.38 -24.26 15.20
CA PHE A 853 5.05 -23.20 14.45
C PHE A 853 6.55 -23.26 14.69
N TYR A 854 7.34 -23.21 13.61
CA TYR A 854 8.79 -23.09 13.63
C TYR A 854 9.16 -21.64 13.32
N LEU A 855 9.85 -20.99 14.26
CA LEU A 855 10.28 -19.59 14.21
C LEU A 855 11.77 -19.57 13.85
N GLY A 856 12.09 -19.54 12.56
CA GLY A 856 13.47 -19.75 12.10
C GLY A 856 13.98 -21.16 12.38
N PHE A 857 15.30 -21.37 12.34
CA PHE A 857 15.89 -22.71 12.41
C PHE A 857 15.91 -23.36 13.80
N ASN A 858 15.78 -22.59 14.89
CA ASN A 858 16.13 -23.08 16.24
C ASN A 858 15.01 -23.03 17.29
N GLN A 859 13.82 -22.50 16.98
CA GLN A 859 12.73 -22.38 17.95
C GLN A 859 11.42 -22.92 17.38
N SER A 860 10.72 -23.75 18.15
CA SER A 860 9.37 -24.19 17.81
C SER A 860 8.42 -24.02 18.99
N ILE A 861 7.16 -23.73 18.69
CA ILE A 861 6.10 -23.59 19.68
C ILE A 861 4.87 -24.38 19.24
N LEU A 862 4.08 -24.89 20.19
CA LEU A 862 2.77 -25.46 19.87
C LEU A 862 1.86 -24.38 19.27
N CYS A 863 1.13 -24.75 18.22
CA CYS A 863 0.13 -23.88 17.58
C CYS A 863 -1.01 -23.56 18.55
N VAL A 864 -1.41 -24.54 19.37
CA VAL A 864 -2.50 -24.43 20.35
C VAL A 864 -2.01 -24.90 21.71
N ASP A 865 -2.13 -24.03 22.72
CA ASP A 865 -2.01 -24.40 24.13
C ASP A 865 -3.39 -24.40 24.81
N GLU A 866 -3.46 -24.87 26.06
CA GLU A 866 -4.73 -24.97 26.79
C GLU A 866 -5.46 -23.63 26.91
N GLY A 867 -4.72 -22.54 27.20
CA GLY A 867 -5.29 -21.21 27.30
C GLY A 867 -5.92 -20.71 25.99
N LEU A 868 -5.25 -20.95 24.85
CA LEU A 868 -5.80 -20.62 23.54
C LEU A 868 -7.03 -21.48 23.21
N TYR A 869 -6.98 -22.78 23.49
CA TYR A 869 -8.09 -23.71 23.22
C TYR A 869 -9.36 -23.30 23.97
N GLU A 870 -9.25 -23.05 25.27
CA GLU A 870 -10.37 -22.56 26.08
C GLU A 870 -10.88 -21.19 25.61
N GLY A 871 -9.96 -20.28 25.26
CA GLY A 871 -10.31 -18.95 24.75
C GLY A 871 -11.17 -19.05 23.49
N ILE A 872 -10.78 -19.89 22.54
CA ILE A 872 -11.55 -20.13 21.31
C ILE A 872 -12.90 -20.79 21.62
N GLY A 873 -12.96 -21.68 22.62
CA GLY A 873 -14.22 -22.22 23.14
C GLY A 873 -15.18 -21.14 23.65
N ARG A 874 -14.65 -20.05 24.21
CA ARG A 874 -15.39 -18.85 24.66
C ARG A 874 -15.59 -17.79 23.55
N GLY A 875 -15.24 -18.08 22.30
CA GLY A 875 -15.42 -17.17 21.16
C GLY A 875 -14.27 -16.18 20.94
N ALA A 876 -13.10 -16.38 21.54
CA ALA A 876 -11.91 -15.58 21.23
C ALA A 876 -11.34 -15.94 19.85
N PRO A 877 -10.69 -14.98 19.14
CA PRO A 877 -9.98 -15.28 17.90
C PRO A 877 -8.73 -16.13 18.16
N PHE A 878 -8.27 -16.85 17.13
CA PHE A 878 -6.96 -17.49 17.17
C PHE A 878 -5.85 -16.43 17.22
N CYS A 879 -5.06 -16.45 18.29
CA CYS A 879 -3.95 -15.54 18.49
C CYS A 879 -2.85 -16.23 19.32
N ARG A 880 -1.70 -16.47 18.70
CA ARG A 880 -0.53 -17.09 19.37
C ARG A 880 0.61 -16.08 19.50
N SER A 881 1.00 -15.74 20.73
CA SER A 881 2.13 -14.85 20.98
C SER A 881 3.46 -15.50 20.60
N VAL A 882 4.34 -14.74 19.95
CA VAL A 882 5.67 -15.17 19.51
C VAL A 882 6.71 -14.10 19.79
N VAL A 883 7.93 -14.55 20.10
CA VAL A 883 9.11 -13.68 20.25
C VAL A 883 10.24 -14.32 19.47
N PHE A 884 10.87 -13.55 18.58
CA PHE A 884 12.03 -13.98 17.81
C PHE A 884 13.02 -12.82 17.66
N LYS A 885 14.24 -13.12 17.24
CA LYS A 885 15.32 -12.14 17.06
C LYS A 885 15.81 -12.14 15.63
N VAL A 886 16.13 -10.96 15.11
CA VAL A 886 16.83 -10.76 13.82
C VAL A 886 18.07 -9.90 14.05
N LEU A 887 19.14 -10.12 13.28
CA LEU A 887 20.38 -9.36 13.42
C LEU A 887 20.25 -7.99 12.75
N SER A 888 19.51 -7.96 11.64
CA SER A 888 19.17 -6.78 10.86
C SER A 888 17.67 -6.76 10.55
N LEU A 889 17.08 -5.57 10.45
CA LEU A 889 15.70 -5.43 9.97
C LEU A 889 15.54 -5.88 8.49
N GLN A 890 16.64 -6.01 7.75
CA GLN A 890 16.62 -6.52 6.38
C GLN A 890 16.57 -8.06 6.32
N ASP A 891 16.81 -8.76 7.44
CA ASP A 891 16.79 -10.22 7.49
C ASP A 891 15.38 -10.75 7.24
N ALA A 892 15.30 -11.85 6.49
CA ALA A 892 14.05 -12.54 6.24
C ALA A 892 13.77 -13.57 7.35
N VAL A 893 12.53 -13.59 7.82
CA VAL A 893 12.03 -14.53 8.82
C VAL A 893 11.04 -15.46 8.15
N ASP A 894 11.36 -16.75 8.15
CA ASP A 894 10.46 -17.79 7.64
C ASP A 894 9.80 -18.51 8.81
N ILE A 895 8.50 -18.27 9.00
CA ILE A 895 7.70 -18.99 9.98
C ILE A 895 6.97 -20.12 9.25
N LYS A 896 7.18 -21.35 9.70
CA LYS A 896 6.55 -22.53 9.12
C LYS A 896 5.58 -23.18 10.09
N ILE A 897 4.53 -23.80 9.57
CA ILE A 897 3.63 -24.68 10.31
C ILE A 897 3.85 -26.13 9.88
N ASP A 898 3.75 -27.04 10.84
CA ASP A 898 3.86 -28.48 10.63
C ASP A 898 2.84 -29.24 11.49
N GLY A 899 2.60 -30.51 11.16
CA GLY A 899 1.69 -31.42 11.88
C GLY A 899 0.26 -31.47 11.30
N ILE A 900 -0.20 -30.43 10.61
CA ILE A 900 -1.46 -30.45 9.83
C ILE A 900 -1.24 -30.43 8.31
N THR A 901 0.01 -30.44 7.88
CA THR A 901 0.45 -30.52 6.48
C THR A 901 1.36 -31.74 6.32
N LYS A 902 1.50 -32.30 5.11
CA LYS A 902 2.40 -33.46 4.89
C LYS A 902 3.87 -33.12 5.17
N ARG A 903 4.24 -31.84 5.03
CA ARG A 903 5.57 -31.30 5.30
C ARG A 903 5.43 -29.89 5.86
N ALA A 904 6.43 -29.40 6.59
CA ALA A 904 6.44 -28.03 7.08
C ALA A 904 6.28 -27.00 5.94
N ARG A 905 5.28 -26.13 6.04
CA ARG A 905 4.95 -25.09 5.04
C ARG A 905 5.06 -23.69 5.65
N SER A 906 5.60 -22.74 4.88
CA SER A 906 5.63 -21.33 5.29
C SER A 906 4.20 -20.80 5.46
N ILE A 907 3.98 -20.07 6.54
CA ILE A 907 2.72 -19.34 6.74
C ILE A 907 2.64 -18.15 5.76
N SER A 908 1.50 -17.47 5.76
CA SER A 908 1.22 -16.35 4.87
C SER A 908 2.33 -15.28 4.88
N ASN A 909 2.75 -14.88 3.68
CA ASN A 909 3.80 -13.90 3.35
C ASN A 909 5.21 -14.21 3.89
N CYS A 910 5.44 -15.39 4.49
CA CYS A 910 6.77 -15.85 4.87
C CYS A 910 7.47 -16.54 3.69
N PRO A 911 8.80 -16.43 3.51
CA PRO A 911 9.74 -15.66 4.32
C PRO A 911 9.52 -14.14 4.20
N TYR A 912 9.53 -13.46 5.35
CA TYR A 912 9.12 -12.06 5.49
C TYR A 912 10.28 -11.23 6.05
N ARG A 913 10.74 -10.21 5.32
CA ARG A 913 11.71 -9.24 5.86
C ARG A 913 11.12 -8.44 7.01
N ALA A 914 11.85 -8.30 8.12
CA ALA A 914 11.34 -7.61 9.30
C ALA A 914 10.98 -6.13 9.03
N GLU A 915 11.74 -5.40 8.20
CA GLU A 915 11.40 -4.02 7.83
C GLU A 915 10.10 -3.95 7.02
N THR A 916 9.87 -4.94 6.15
CA THR A 916 8.68 -4.97 5.31
C THR A 916 7.46 -5.27 6.17
N LEU A 917 7.61 -6.11 7.21
CA LEU A 917 6.55 -6.38 8.18
C LEU A 917 6.14 -5.12 8.95
N VAL A 918 7.13 -4.31 9.36
CA VAL A 918 6.90 -3.00 9.99
C VAL A 918 6.15 -2.06 9.03
N LYS A 919 6.58 -1.96 7.78
CA LYS A 919 5.97 -1.12 6.74
C LYS A 919 4.54 -1.53 6.40
N ASP A 920 4.29 -2.82 6.16
CA ASP A 920 2.97 -3.34 5.80
C ASP A 920 1.95 -3.13 6.93
N GLN A 921 2.39 -3.21 8.19
CA GLN A 921 1.54 -2.87 9.35
C GLN A 921 1.36 -1.37 9.58
N GLY A 922 2.14 -0.52 8.91
CA GLY A 922 2.20 0.92 9.14
C GLY A 922 2.77 1.31 10.51
N LEU A 923 3.62 0.45 11.10
CA LEU A 923 4.25 0.69 12.40
C LEU A 923 5.25 1.87 12.37
N ASP A 924 5.71 2.23 11.18
CA ASP A 924 6.58 3.36 10.87
C ASP A 924 5.81 4.63 10.45
N CYS A 925 4.47 4.61 10.40
CA CYS A 925 3.62 5.76 10.07
C CYS A 925 3.48 6.72 11.27
N VAL A 926 4.58 7.35 11.68
CA VAL A 926 4.67 8.14 12.92
C VAL A 926 3.70 9.34 12.96
N PHE A 927 3.37 9.91 11.81
CA PHE A 927 2.42 11.04 11.69
C PHE A 927 0.96 10.59 11.56
N GLY A 928 0.66 9.33 11.89
CA GLY A 928 -0.64 8.74 11.66
C GLY A 928 -0.87 8.37 10.20
N ARG A 929 -1.86 7.51 9.99
CA ARG A 929 -2.31 7.09 8.66
C ARG A 929 -3.79 6.77 8.74
N ARG A 930 -4.55 7.19 7.72
CA ARG A 930 -5.94 6.76 7.54
C ARG A 930 -6.02 5.24 7.39
N ALA A 931 -7.15 4.64 7.74
CA ALA A 931 -7.36 3.20 7.63
C ALA A 931 -6.44 2.35 8.51
N SER A 932 -5.85 2.92 9.57
CA SER A 932 -5.07 2.15 10.53
C SER A 932 -6.02 1.47 11.51
N ARG A 933 -5.87 0.15 11.69
CA ARG A 933 -6.59 -0.57 12.76
C ARG A 933 -6.32 0.12 14.09
N LYS A 934 -7.37 0.52 14.81
CA LYS A 934 -7.27 1.10 16.16
C LYS A 934 -6.61 0.07 17.08
N ARG A 935 -5.31 0.22 17.36
CA ARG A 935 -4.62 -0.61 18.36
C ARG A 935 -5.08 -0.14 19.74
N LYS A 936 -5.60 -1.05 20.57
CA LYS A 936 -5.98 -0.69 21.94
C LYS A 936 -4.72 -0.44 22.77
N PRO A 937 -4.77 0.43 23.80
CA PRO A 937 -3.64 0.66 24.71
C PRO A 937 -3.10 -0.62 25.35
N ALA A 938 -3.95 -1.63 25.57
CA ALA A 938 -3.56 -2.93 26.10
C ALA A 938 -2.69 -3.78 25.14
N ASP A 939 -2.70 -3.50 23.83
CA ASP A 939 -1.75 -4.10 22.87
C ASP A 939 -0.39 -3.37 22.87
N ILE A 940 -0.34 -2.17 23.45
CA ILE A 940 0.87 -1.39 23.73
C ILE A 940 1.31 -1.68 25.17
N ASP A 941 1.27 -2.95 25.56
CA ASP A 941 1.72 -3.36 26.87
C ASP A 941 3.24 -3.13 26.96
N HIS A 942 3.62 -1.97 27.49
CA HIS A 942 5.00 -1.60 27.84
C HIS A 942 5.54 -2.41 29.02
N THR A 943 4.84 -3.49 29.41
CA THR A 943 5.26 -4.34 30.52
C THR A 943 6.47 -5.16 30.09
N ILE A 944 7.64 -4.55 30.27
CA ILE A 944 8.96 -5.16 30.33
C ILE A 944 8.96 -6.14 31.51
N LYS A 945 8.31 -7.29 31.36
CA LYS A 945 8.77 -8.47 32.10
C LYS A 945 10.01 -8.94 31.35
N ARG A 946 11.17 -8.69 31.94
CA ARG A 946 12.42 -9.37 31.56
C ARG A 946 12.11 -10.87 31.57
N VAL A 947 11.83 -11.44 30.40
CA VAL A 947 11.88 -12.88 30.22
C VAL A 947 13.34 -13.23 30.41
N LYS A 948 13.68 -13.79 31.57
CA LYS A 948 14.98 -14.42 31.79
C LYS A 948 15.01 -15.63 30.87
N PHE A 949 15.76 -15.53 29.77
CA PHE A 949 16.22 -16.71 29.07
C PHE A 949 17.23 -17.39 30.01
N GLY A 950 16.85 -18.57 30.50
CA GLY A 950 17.74 -19.48 31.21
C GLY A 950 18.71 -20.15 30.24
#